data_AF-A0A4Z0YIW8-F1
#
_entry.id   AF-A0A4Z0YIW8-F1
#
_cell.length_a   1.000
_cell.length_b   1.000
_cell.length_c   1.000
_cell.angle_alpha   90.00
_cell.angle_beta   90.00
_cell.angle_gamma   90.00
#
_symmetry.space_group_name_H-M   'P 1'
#
loop_
_entity.id
_entity.type
_entity.pdbx_description
1 polymer ?
#
loop_
_entity_poly.entity_id
_entity_poly.type
_entity_poly.pdbx_seq_one_letter_code
_entity_poly.pdbx_strand_id
1 'polypeptide(L)'
;MRMIESSQEGIQNHWILSTVQLQSNGNKLGYVEHEATIRHKEVHSRIIIDCDQFHRDATHSFAFIPGGDLVTIDPAVQPDLSDEDTMLCHPMMQGYSLNNKQWGHFEVAKIQDVGFNDEAFSKLVLSEEKKDLILSLVQQQDGNGNGFDDLIKGKGKGLIFLLHGPPGVGKTFTAGKGTAIHAKQIIGPAPSVEQRLQTILSLATWWNALVLLDEADVFMQERTTEELERNGLVSSLLRIAEYFDGIMFLTTNRFKAIDSAFKSRIHLAISYPSLSPASKKQLWGNSLTRACGGRLPRWASNRFLEKVSTATLNGREIKNIVGMAHALARNGHRPMRAEDIFLGVQALAAFDADLERTKVSKRSDSSVYTSIQKSAFSQSCTSATANSTSHAKHSTRETSSPFLDVAIPLLRLPKKDRVQFLHCWAIRSDKMSGKGSAYGNPATDTSFRRSYDLNEYAEKARVREGAEREEAKARYEAKLAGKKYYKPATGDETHTRARLNRPLTYAEKILYSHLDDPHGQKIERGVSYLKLRPDRVACQDATAQMAILQFMSAGMPQVANPSTVHCDHLIEAQIGGEKDLTRAIDINKEVYDFLSSACAKYNIGFWRPGSGIIHQILLENYAFPGGLLIGTDSHTPNAGGLGMCAIGVGGADAVDVMANLPWELKAPKVIGVKLTGQLSGWASPKDIILKVAGILTVKGGTGAIVEYHGPGVDSISATGMGTICNMGAEIGATTSVFPFNERMHEYLAATKRTAIGDFARDYAKDLREDAGAEYDQLIEINLSELEPHINGPFTPDLATPISKFSEAAKANNWPEDLKVGLIGSCTNSSYEDMSRAASIARDALDHGIKSKSAFVVTPGSEQIRATIARDGQLQTFEEFGGVILANACGPCIGQWDRKDVKKGTPNSILSSYNRNFTGRNDGNPATHSFVTSPDLVVALSIAGTLHFNPLTDKLKGKDGKEFMLSPPGGNSLPPRGYDPGNDTYQAPPADRSTVSVQVSPSSDRLQILQPFAAWDGKDALDMPILIKAQGKTTTDHISMAGPWLKYRGHLDNISNNMLIGAINESNGEANKIKNFTTGDWDAVPAVARDYKAKGIKWVVVGDWNYGEGSSREHAALEPRHLGGLAIITRSFARIHETNLKKQGMLPLTFAEPADYDKIKPEDKVDLLCTELAVGEPMTLRVHPKDGETFDVKLNHTFNEPQIEWFKNGSALNTMAKKNS
;
A
#
# COMPACT_ATOMS: atom_id res chain seq x y z
N MET A 1 38.75 16.72 -21.17
CA MET A 1 38.41 17.65 -20.05
C MET A 1 38.85 19.06 -20.40
N ARG A 2 38.31 20.08 -19.73
CA ARG A 2 38.85 21.45 -19.65
C ARG A 2 38.67 21.93 -18.22
N MET A 3 39.67 22.61 -17.66
CA MET A 3 39.48 23.36 -16.41
C MET A 3 38.90 24.74 -16.71
N ILE A 4 38.13 25.27 -15.76
CA ILE A 4 37.78 26.69 -15.65
C ILE A 4 37.97 27.04 -14.18
N GLU A 5 38.85 28.01 -13.88
CA GLU A 5 38.94 28.57 -12.54
C GLU A 5 37.78 29.53 -12.29
N SER A 6 37.15 29.42 -11.12
CA SER A 6 36.31 30.48 -10.55
C SER A 6 36.92 30.92 -9.24
N SER A 7 37.14 32.21 -9.07
CA SER A 7 37.81 32.78 -7.90
C SER A 7 36.82 33.48 -6.97
N GLN A 8 37.26 33.62 -5.71
CA GLN A 8 36.64 34.33 -4.57
C GLN A 8 35.68 33.52 -3.66
N GLU A 9 36.06 33.52 -2.37
CA GLU A 9 35.22 33.39 -1.17
C GLU A 9 34.49 32.06 -0.89
N GLY A 10 35.28 31.00 -0.76
CA GLY A 10 35.46 30.46 0.61
C GLY A 10 34.61 29.26 1.07
N ILE A 11 34.33 28.29 0.20
CA ILE A 11 33.90 26.93 0.57
C ILE A 11 34.82 25.89 -0.11
N GLN A 12 34.88 24.67 0.45
CA GLN A 12 35.86 23.63 0.13
C GLN A 12 35.94 23.24 -1.36
N ASN A 13 37.17 23.11 -1.88
CA ASN A 13 37.47 22.69 -3.25
C ASN A 13 36.73 21.40 -3.64
N HIS A 14 36.00 21.44 -4.76
CA HIS A 14 35.40 20.27 -5.41
C HIS A 14 35.85 20.20 -6.87
N TRP A 15 35.92 19.00 -7.43
CA TRP A 15 36.20 18.77 -8.85
C TRP A 15 35.02 19.22 -9.71
N ILE A 16 35.23 20.12 -10.67
CA ILE A 16 34.21 20.39 -11.70
C ILE A 16 34.51 19.53 -12.93
N LEU A 17 33.83 18.38 -13.03
CA LEU A 17 33.59 17.77 -14.34
C LEU A 17 32.64 18.69 -15.11
N SER A 18 33.20 19.54 -15.97
CA SER A 18 32.44 20.49 -16.78
C SER A 18 31.30 19.78 -17.53
N THR A 19 30.04 20.13 -17.22
CA THR A 19 28.82 19.49 -17.73
C THR A 19 28.86 19.27 -19.25
N VAL A 20 29.06 18.02 -19.70
CA VAL A 20 29.22 17.73 -21.14
C VAL A 20 27.91 17.20 -21.73
N GLN A 21 27.37 17.89 -22.75
CA GLN A 21 26.30 17.34 -23.57
C GLN A 21 26.88 16.45 -24.66
N LEU A 22 26.53 15.17 -24.65
CA LEU A 22 26.99 14.15 -25.60
C LEU A 22 25.79 13.46 -26.28
N GLN A 23 26.04 12.71 -27.34
CA GLN A 23 25.06 11.84 -27.99
C GLN A 23 25.45 10.39 -27.80
N SER A 24 24.50 9.54 -27.45
CA SER A 24 24.72 8.10 -27.47
C SER A 24 24.08 7.40 -28.66
N ASN A 25 24.83 6.46 -29.24
CA ASN A 25 24.41 5.63 -30.36
C ASN A 25 24.31 4.17 -29.90
N GLY A 26 23.15 3.79 -29.37
CA GLY A 26 22.85 2.40 -29.01
C GLY A 26 23.47 1.94 -27.69
N ASN A 27 23.63 2.86 -26.72
CA ASN A 27 23.97 2.42 -25.36
C ASN A 27 22.85 1.60 -24.75
N LYS A 28 23.24 0.59 -23.97
CA LYS A 28 22.38 0.08 -22.91
C LYS A 28 22.45 1.07 -21.75
N LEU A 29 21.52 2.04 -21.72
CA LEU A 29 21.31 2.87 -20.54
C LEU A 29 20.96 1.95 -19.38
N GLY A 30 21.89 1.78 -18.44
CA GLY A 30 21.68 1.06 -17.19
C GLY A 30 21.14 2.02 -16.14
N TYR A 31 19.87 1.88 -15.79
CA TYR A 31 19.21 2.76 -14.82
C TYR A 31 18.53 1.94 -13.73
N VAL A 32 18.53 2.49 -12.52
CA VAL A 32 17.76 1.94 -11.39
C VAL A 32 16.34 2.49 -11.50
N GLU A 33 15.43 1.63 -11.91
CA GLU A 33 14.02 1.73 -11.51
C GLU A 33 13.91 1.16 -10.08
N HIS A 34 12.83 1.44 -9.33
CA HIS A 34 12.75 1.20 -7.87
C HIS A 34 13.42 -0.10 -7.36
N GLU A 35 14.10 0.02 -6.20
CA GLU A 35 14.79 -1.08 -5.50
C GLU A 35 16.02 -1.66 -6.25
N ALA A 36 16.95 -0.77 -6.63
CA ALA A 36 18.32 -1.09 -7.09
C ALA A 36 18.44 -2.00 -8.34
N THR A 37 17.36 -2.32 -9.02
CA THR A 37 17.37 -3.19 -10.21
C THR A 37 17.84 -2.41 -11.44
N ILE A 38 19.06 -2.68 -11.90
CA ILE A 38 19.64 -2.05 -13.10
C ILE A 38 18.93 -2.60 -14.35
N ARG A 39 17.94 -1.87 -14.85
CA ARG A 39 17.28 -2.15 -16.13
C ARG A 39 18.09 -1.53 -17.27
N HIS A 40 18.24 -2.28 -18.36
CA HIS A 40 18.99 -1.86 -19.55
C HIS A 40 18.03 -1.56 -20.70
N LYS A 41 18.04 -0.31 -21.18
CA LYS A 41 17.26 0.14 -22.33
C LYS A 41 18.19 0.65 -23.43
N GLU A 42 17.96 0.29 -24.69
CA GLU A 42 18.69 0.89 -25.80
C GLU A 42 18.26 2.36 -25.96
N VAL A 43 19.23 3.27 -25.85
CA VAL A 43 18.98 4.72 -25.85
C VAL A 43 19.77 5.42 -26.93
N HIS A 44 19.01 5.95 -27.89
CA HIS A 44 19.46 6.93 -28.88
C HIS A 44 18.96 8.32 -28.45
N SER A 45 19.72 8.99 -27.58
CA SER A 45 19.39 10.33 -27.11
C SER A 45 20.63 11.22 -27.00
N ARG A 46 20.39 12.53 -26.91
CA ARG A 46 21.34 13.40 -26.21
C ARG A 46 21.36 13.02 -24.73
N ILE A 47 22.52 13.14 -24.12
CA ILE A 47 22.78 12.88 -22.71
C ILE A 47 23.56 14.05 -22.12
N ILE A 48 23.45 14.26 -20.82
CA ILE A 48 24.30 15.20 -20.08
C ILE A 48 25.10 14.40 -19.06
N ILE A 49 26.43 14.53 -19.11
CA ILE A 49 27.34 14.00 -18.10
C ILE A 49 27.48 15.05 -17.00
N ASP A 50 26.95 14.71 -15.82
CA ASP A 50 26.95 15.53 -14.61
C ASP A 50 26.91 14.57 -13.41
N CYS A 51 28.10 14.19 -12.93
CA CYS A 51 28.23 13.19 -11.87
C CYS A 51 27.81 13.74 -10.50
N ASP A 52 27.98 15.05 -10.28
CA ASP A 52 27.66 15.68 -9.00
C ASP A 52 26.15 15.73 -8.78
N GLN A 53 25.41 16.17 -9.79
CA GLN A 53 23.96 16.21 -9.72
C GLN A 53 23.33 14.81 -9.89
N PHE A 54 24.00 13.87 -10.57
CA PHE A 54 23.64 12.45 -10.51
C PHE A 54 23.63 11.95 -9.06
N HIS A 55 24.70 12.15 -8.29
CA HIS A 55 24.75 11.67 -6.89
C HIS A 55 23.83 12.43 -5.94
N ARG A 56 23.46 13.69 -6.24
CA ARG A 56 22.49 14.47 -5.43
C ARG A 56 21.03 14.10 -5.71
N ASP A 57 20.63 13.93 -6.97
CA ASP A 57 19.24 13.64 -7.33
C ASP A 57 18.90 12.14 -7.39
N ALA A 58 19.87 11.26 -7.70
CA ALA A 58 19.69 9.81 -7.70
C ALA A 58 19.75 9.25 -6.26
N THR A 59 18.81 9.69 -5.41
CA THR A 59 18.62 9.27 -4.01
C THR A 59 18.19 7.80 -3.83
N HIS A 60 18.43 6.95 -4.82
CA HIS A 60 18.14 5.52 -4.85
C HIS A 60 19.37 4.71 -5.28
N SER A 61 20.20 4.38 -4.29
CA SER A 61 21.01 3.16 -4.21
C SER A 61 21.69 2.68 -5.50
N PHE A 62 22.73 3.38 -5.94
CA PHE A 62 23.81 2.72 -6.66
C PHE A 62 24.78 2.10 -5.65
N ALA A 63 25.00 0.78 -5.77
CA ALA A 63 25.92 0.08 -4.89
C ALA A 63 27.36 0.50 -5.18
N PHE A 64 28.01 1.16 -4.22
CA PHE A 64 29.47 1.22 -4.17
C PHE A 64 30.02 -0.20 -4.17
N ILE A 65 31.04 -0.46 -4.99
CA ILE A 65 31.74 -1.76 -5.00
C ILE A 65 32.41 -1.92 -3.64
N PRO A 66 32.01 -2.90 -2.78
CA PRO A 66 32.59 -3.01 -1.45
C PRO A 66 34.05 -3.48 -1.54
N GLY A 67 34.99 -2.63 -1.12
CA GLY A 67 36.42 -2.93 -1.09
C GLY A 67 37.28 -2.24 -2.17
N GLY A 68 36.76 -1.25 -2.90
CA GLY A 68 37.59 -0.35 -3.71
C GLY A 68 37.96 0.92 -2.95
N ASP A 69 39.26 1.25 -2.87
CA ASP A 69 39.74 2.51 -2.31
C ASP A 69 39.36 3.70 -3.20
N LEU A 70 38.79 4.75 -2.61
CA LEU A 70 38.35 5.94 -3.33
C LEU A 70 39.52 6.93 -3.46
N VAL A 71 40.31 6.77 -4.51
CA VAL A 71 41.51 7.59 -4.77
C VAL A 71 41.11 9.00 -5.24
N THR A 72 41.07 9.94 -4.31
CA THR A 72 40.98 11.38 -4.62
C THR A 72 42.32 11.87 -5.13
N ILE A 73 42.43 12.10 -6.44
CA ILE A 73 43.61 12.69 -7.09
C ILE A 73 43.67 14.20 -6.79
N ASP A 74 44.84 14.82 -6.92
CA ASP A 74 45.02 16.28 -6.91
C ASP A 74 44.64 16.86 -8.29
N PRO A 75 43.70 17.83 -8.41
CA PRO A 75 43.35 18.44 -9.69
C PRO A 75 44.48 19.22 -10.36
N ALA A 76 45.59 19.53 -9.66
CA ALA A 76 46.81 20.05 -10.27
C ALA A 76 47.60 18.98 -11.07
N VAL A 77 47.29 17.69 -10.87
CA VAL A 77 47.91 16.56 -11.57
C VAL A 77 46.91 15.97 -12.57
N GLN A 78 47.20 16.11 -13.87
CA GLN A 78 46.65 15.18 -14.85
C GLN A 78 47.51 13.92 -14.83
N PRO A 79 47.00 12.76 -14.38
CA PRO A 79 47.69 11.50 -14.62
C PRO A 79 47.61 11.16 -16.11
N ASP A 80 48.77 11.00 -16.75
CA ASP A 80 48.85 10.16 -17.95
C ASP A 80 48.58 8.72 -17.50
N LEU A 81 47.31 8.31 -17.54
CA LEU A 81 46.88 6.95 -17.23
C LEU A 81 47.58 5.99 -18.21
N SER A 82 48.27 4.98 -17.68
CA SER A 82 48.86 3.94 -18.52
C SER A 82 47.78 3.08 -19.18
N ASP A 83 48.16 2.23 -20.14
CA ASP A 83 47.24 1.20 -20.66
C ASP A 83 46.70 0.29 -19.53
N GLU A 84 47.51 0.03 -18.49
CA GLU A 84 47.11 -0.80 -17.35
C GLU A 84 46.13 -0.05 -16.42
N ASP A 85 46.36 1.24 -16.13
CA ASP A 85 45.40 2.08 -15.39
C ASP A 85 44.09 2.25 -16.17
N THR A 86 44.17 2.38 -17.50
CA THR A 86 43.03 2.48 -18.39
C THR A 86 42.22 1.17 -18.43
N MET A 87 42.88 0.01 -18.27
CA MET A 87 42.21 -1.29 -18.10
C MET A 87 41.54 -1.45 -16.73
N LEU A 88 41.95 -0.68 -15.71
CA LEU A 88 41.28 -0.63 -14.39
C LEU A 88 40.10 0.38 -14.36
N CYS A 89 40.01 1.29 -15.33
CA CYS A 89 38.93 2.27 -15.40
C CYS A 89 37.57 1.62 -15.73
N HIS A 90 36.54 1.95 -14.94
CA HIS A 90 35.21 1.37 -15.11
C HIS A 90 34.56 1.82 -16.44
N PRO A 91 34.06 0.90 -17.31
CA PRO A 91 33.66 1.23 -18.69
C PRO A 91 32.33 1.99 -18.83
N MET A 92 31.72 2.42 -17.72
CA MET A 92 30.43 3.10 -17.66
C MET A 92 30.55 4.48 -17.01
N MET A 93 29.90 5.48 -17.61
CA MET A 93 29.85 6.87 -17.15
C MET A 93 28.42 7.28 -16.77
N GLN A 94 28.26 8.06 -15.71
CA GLN A 94 26.98 8.53 -15.20
C GLN A 94 26.45 9.75 -15.97
N GLY A 95 25.13 9.87 -16.13
CA GLY A 95 24.52 11.05 -16.73
C GLY A 95 22.99 10.98 -16.88
N TYR A 96 22.40 12.02 -17.45
CA TYR A 96 20.96 12.17 -17.65
C TYR A 96 20.57 11.98 -19.12
N SER A 97 19.60 11.11 -19.40
CA SER A 97 19.02 10.95 -20.74
C SER A 97 17.91 11.96 -20.99
N LEU A 98 18.18 12.97 -21.81
CA LEU A 98 17.26 14.09 -22.06
C LEU A 98 15.95 13.69 -22.77
N ASN A 99 15.95 12.59 -23.54
CA ASN A 99 14.72 12.06 -24.16
C ASN A 99 13.85 11.27 -23.16
N ASN A 100 14.47 10.50 -22.26
CA ASN A 100 13.75 9.65 -21.31
C ASN A 100 13.45 10.37 -19.97
N LYS A 101 14.11 11.51 -19.72
CA LYS A 101 14.02 12.32 -18.49
C LYS A 101 14.46 11.57 -17.22
N GLN A 102 15.54 10.79 -17.32
CA GLN A 102 16.03 9.93 -16.24
C GLN A 102 17.57 9.94 -16.15
N TRP A 103 18.09 9.77 -14.94
CA TRP A 103 19.50 9.46 -14.67
C TRP A 103 19.83 8.00 -15.02
N GLY A 104 21.09 7.70 -15.31
CA GLY A 104 21.63 6.34 -15.43
C GLY A 104 23.06 6.29 -15.97
N HIS A 105 23.53 5.08 -16.27
CA HIS A 105 24.88 4.77 -16.73
C HIS A 105 24.92 4.47 -18.23
N PHE A 106 26.00 4.93 -18.89
CA PHE A 106 26.24 4.80 -20.33
C PHE A 106 27.63 4.19 -20.57
N GLU A 107 27.73 3.17 -21.44
CA GLU A 107 29.02 2.59 -21.86
C GLU A 107 29.83 3.66 -22.61
N VAL A 108 31.04 3.97 -22.16
CA VAL A 108 31.86 5.07 -22.71
C VAL A 108 32.13 4.90 -24.20
N ALA A 109 32.37 3.66 -24.64
CA ALA A 109 32.60 3.28 -26.05
C ALA A 109 31.40 3.53 -27.00
N LYS A 110 30.23 3.92 -26.49
CA LYS A 110 29.01 4.19 -27.28
C LYS A 110 28.49 5.63 -27.09
N ILE A 111 29.33 6.51 -26.57
CA ILE A 111 29.09 7.94 -26.43
C ILE A 111 29.99 8.68 -27.44
N GLN A 112 29.47 9.74 -28.06
CA GLN A 112 30.20 10.60 -28.99
C GLN A 112 29.72 12.05 -28.87
N ASP A 113 30.45 12.99 -29.49
CA ASP A 113 30.02 14.38 -29.58
C ASP A 113 28.65 14.52 -30.29
N VAL A 114 27.88 15.52 -29.86
CA VAL A 114 26.57 15.85 -30.46
C VAL A 114 26.77 16.47 -31.84
N GLY A 115 26.17 15.87 -32.86
CA GLY A 115 26.01 16.50 -34.17
C GLY A 115 24.98 17.63 -34.10
N PHE A 116 25.41 18.87 -33.87
CA PHE A 116 24.56 20.05 -33.97
C PHE A 116 24.20 20.34 -35.44
N ASN A 117 23.02 20.94 -35.66
CA ASN A 117 22.54 21.31 -36.99
C ASN A 117 22.50 22.84 -37.09
N ASP A 118 23.61 23.42 -37.52
CA ASP A 118 23.79 24.87 -37.53
C ASP A 118 22.88 25.59 -38.52
N GLU A 119 22.38 24.87 -39.52
CA GLU A 119 21.42 25.38 -40.51
C GLU A 119 19.96 25.39 -40.03
N ALA A 120 19.64 24.78 -38.87
CA ALA A 120 18.25 24.57 -38.47
C ALA A 120 17.46 25.87 -38.23
N PHE A 121 18.12 26.89 -37.68
CA PHE A 121 17.51 28.19 -37.34
C PHE A 121 17.53 29.17 -38.54
N SER A 122 18.56 29.13 -39.39
CA SER A 122 18.55 29.92 -40.64
C SER A 122 17.47 29.42 -41.62
N LYS A 123 17.17 28.12 -41.61
CA LYS A 123 16.07 27.49 -42.37
C LYS A 123 14.69 27.65 -41.71
N LEU A 124 14.57 28.36 -40.58
CA LEU A 124 13.28 28.71 -39.97
C LEU A 124 12.57 29.79 -40.78
N VAL A 125 11.29 29.56 -41.12
CA VAL A 125 10.45 30.51 -41.87
C VAL A 125 9.87 31.56 -40.90
N LEU A 126 10.72 32.49 -40.49
CA LEU A 126 10.44 33.64 -39.62
C LEU A 126 11.18 34.87 -40.20
N SER A 127 10.69 36.10 -40.00
CA SER A 127 11.41 37.29 -40.46
C SER A 127 12.73 37.48 -39.70
N GLU A 128 13.78 37.97 -40.38
CA GLU A 128 15.10 38.12 -39.77
C GLU A 128 15.06 39.06 -38.55
N GLU A 129 14.31 40.17 -38.61
CA GLU A 129 14.03 41.07 -37.48
C GLU A 129 13.62 40.34 -36.18
N LYS A 130 12.81 39.27 -36.30
CA LYS A 130 12.35 38.45 -35.18
C LYS A 130 13.38 37.40 -34.76
N LYS A 131 14.21 36.91 -35.68
CA LYS A 131 15.35 36.04 -35.35
C LYS A 131 16.40 36.81 -34.57
N ASP A 132 16.73 38.01 -35.03
CA ASP A 132 17.71 38.90 -34.39
C ASP A 132 17.23 39.30 -32.99
N LEU A 133 15.95 39.66 -32.81
CA LEU A 133 15.38 39.95 -31.49
C LEU A 133 15.47 38.76 -30.51
N ILE A 134 15.22 37.52 -30.98
CA ILE A 134 15.40 36.32 -30.14
C ILE A 134 16.89 36.16 -29.76
N LEU A 135 17.79 36.30 -30.73
CA LEU A 135 19.23 36.12 -30.51
C LEU A 135 19.79 37.15 -29.53
N SER A 136 19.45 38.43 -29.67
CA SER A 136 19.90 39.50 -28.76
C SER A 136 19.41 39.30 -27.33
N LEU A 137 18.14 38.91 -27.14
CA LEU A 137 17.58 38.67 -25.80
C LEU A 137 18.24 37.46 -25.11
N VAL A 138 18.55 36.40 -25.86
CA VAL A 138 19.28 35.23 -25.32
C VAL A 138 20.73 35.59 -24.99
N GLN A 139 21.43 36.28 -25.91
CA GLN A 139 22.83 36.70 -25.71
C GLN A 139 23.01 37.66 -24.53
N GLN A 140 21.98 38.45 -24.20
CA GLN A 140 22.00 39.34 -23.03
C GLN A 140 21.95 38.57 -21.69
N GLN A 141 21.46 37.32 -21.69
CA GLN A 141 21.35 36.50 -20.47
C GLN A 141 22.58 35.61 -20.23
N ASP A 142 23.25 35.13 -21.30
CA ASP A 142 24.51 34.36 -21.18
C ASP A 142 25.71 35.20 -20.67
N GLY A 143 25.60 36.53 -20.64
CA GLY A 143 26.66 37.45 -20.19
C GLY A 143 26.42 38.01 -18.79
N ASN A 144 27.20 37.54 -17.80
CA ASN A 144 27.34 38.02 -16.41
C ASN A 144 26.22 38.94 -15.89
N GLY A 145 25.33 38.37 -15.07
CA GLY A 145 24.09 38.96 -14.55
C GLY A 145 24.07 40.48 -14.39
N ASN A 146 23.29 41.14 -15.25
CA ASN A 146 23.06 42.58 -15.18
C ASN A 146 22.35 42.96 -13.87
N GLY A 147 22.87 43.99 -13.18
CA GLY A 147 22.40 44.46 -11.88
C GLY A 147 21.07 45.22 -11.92
N PHE A 148 20.00 44.56 -12.31
CA PHE A 148 18.61 45.02 -12.19
C PHE A 148 17.77 43.97 -11.46
N ASP A 149 18.25 43.55 -10.29
CA ASP A 149 17.55 42.62 -9.38
C ASP A 149 16.31 43.32 -8.79
N ASP A 150 15.18 42.61 -8.67
CA ASP A 150 13.97 43.13 -8.01
C ASP A 150 14.22 43.32 -6.51
N LEU A 151 13.38 44.11 -5.84
CA LEU A 151 13.45 44.39 -4.38
C LEU A 151 13.35 43.12 -3.50
N ILE A 152 13.03 41.97 -4.10
CA ILE A 152 13.01 40.65 -3.47
C ILE A 152 14.09 39.78 -4.14
N LYS A 153 15.17 39.51 -3.40
CA LYS A 153 16.33 38.72 -3.86
C LYS A 153 15.91 37.38 -4.47
N GLY A 154 16.18 37.20 -5.77
CA GLY A 154 15.88 35.95 -6.50
C GLY A 154 14.52 35.90 -7.21
N LYS A 155 13.83 37.04 -7.35
CA LYS A 155 12.58 37.15 -8.10
C LYS A 155 12.82 37.67 -9.52
N GLY A 156 12.08 37.15 -10.51
CA GLY A 156 12.00 37.75 -11.86
C GLY A 156 13.25 37.60 -12.76
N LYS A 157 14.14 36.65 -12.50
CA LYS A 157 15.42 36.51 -13.26
C LYS A 157 15.29 35.78 -14.60
N GLY A 158 14.26 34.96 -14.78
CA GLY A 158 14.07 34.13 -15.97
C GLY A 158 13.38 34.81 -17.15
N LEU A 159 13.89 34.56 -18.36
CA LEU A 159 13.39 35.09 -19.62
C LEU A 159 12.36 34.14 -20.24
N ILE A 160 11.10 34.60 -20.36
CA ILE A 160 9.97 33.76 -20.77
C ILE A 160 9.39 34.19 -22.12
N PHE A 161 9.46 33.30 -23.11
CA PHE A 161 8.92 33.48 -24.46
C PHE A 161 7.58 32.72 -24.63
N LEU A 162 6.57 33.35 -25.25
CA LEU A 162 5.33 32.70 -25.65
C LEU A 162 5.21 32.59 -27.17
N LEU A 163 5.29 31.37 -27.71
CA LEU A 163 5.06 31.10 -29.14
C LEU A 163 3.60 30.72 -29.38
N HIS A 164 2.86 31.54 -30.14
CA HIS A 164 1.41 31.36 -30.32
C HIS A 164 0.98 31.38 -31.79
N GLY A 165 -0.08 30.64 -32.12
CA GLY A 165 -0.58 30.46 -33.49
C GLY A 165 -1.27 29.11 -33.67
N PRO A 166 -1.85 28.79 -34.85
CA PRO A 166 -2.50 27.50 -35.09
C PRO A 166 -1.50 26.32 -35.08
N PRO A 167 -1.98 25.06 -35.14
CA PRO A 167 -1.12 23.88 -35.26
C PRO A 167 -0.26 23.87 -36.53
N GLY A 168 0.90 23.20 -36.49
CA GLY A 168 1.70 22.88 -37.67
C GLY A 168 2.44 24.05 -38.35
N VAL A 169 2.41 25.26 -37.81
CA VAL A 169 3.08 26.47 -38.37
C VAL A 169 4.55 26.67 -37.96
N GLY A 170 5.13 25.74 -37.19
CA GLY A 170 6.56 25.76 -36.86
C GLY A 170 6.96 26.29 -35.47
N LYS A 171 6.01 26.64 -34.59
CA LYS A 171 6.28 27.13 -33.21
C LYS A 171 7.41 26.35 -32.51
N THR A 172 7.22 25.04 -32.33
CA THR A 172 8.15 24.10 -31.66
C THR A 172 9.54 24.03 -32.32
N PHE A 173 9.69 24.42 -33.59
CA PHE A 173 11.01 24.44 -34.26
C PHE A 173 11.86 25.65 -33.84
N THR A 174 11.27 26.73 -33.32
CA THR A 174 12.01 27.97 -33.01
C THR A 174 12.98 27.80 -31.85
N ALA A 175 12.58 27.08 -30.79
CA ALA A 175 13.48 26.72 -29.69
C ALA A 175 14.50 25.63 -30.07
N GLY A 176 14.30 24.94 -31.21
CA GLY A 176 15.00 23.71 -31.60
C GLY A 176 16.49 23.83 -31.91
N LYS A 177 17.10 25.03 -31.83
CA LYS A 177 18.56 25.18 -31.89
C LYS A 177 19.25 25.08 -30.52
N GLY A 178 18.55 25.42 -29.43
CA GLY A 178 19.15 25.59 -28.09
C GLY A 178 18.59 24.70 -26.97
N THR A 179 17.46 23.99 -27.17
CA THR A 179 16.90 23.12 -26.14
C THR A 179 17.86 21.99 -25.73
N ALA A 180 18.16 21.89 -24.44
CA ALA A 180 18.58 20.62 -23.84
C ALA A 180 17.38 19.85 -23.28
N ILE A 181 16.43 20.51 -22.59
CA ILE A 181 15.29 19.83 -21.94
C ILE A 181 13.97 20.11 -22.67
N HIS A 182 13.28 19.04 -23.09
CA HIS A 182 11.96 19.10 -23.75
C HIS A 182 10.88 18.48 -22.85
N ALA A 183 10.08 19.33 -22.21
CA ALA A 183 9.12 18.92 -21.18
C ALA A 183 7.75 18.54 -21.78
N LYS A 184 7.70 17.46 -22.57
CA LYS A 184 6.43 16.93 -23.11
C LYS A 184 5.65 16.07 -22.13
N GLN A 185 4.32 16.18 -22.16
CA GLN A 185 3.35 15.42 -21.36
C GLN A 185 3.70 15.37 -19.86
N ILE A 186 3.37 16.45 -19.15
CA ILE A 186 3.28 16.44 -17.70
C ILE A 186 1.78 16.43 -17.37
N ILE A 187 1.27 15.30 -16.89
CA ILE A 187 -0.15 15.03 -16.65
C ILE A 187 -0.25 14.33 -15.28
N GLY A 188 -1.17 14.80 -14.43
CA GLY A 188 -1.41 14.30 -13.09
C GLY A 188 -2.05 15.38 -12.20
N PRO A 189 -2.37 15.07 -10.93
CA PRO A 189 -2.88 16.04 -9.98
C PRO A 189 -1.90 17.21 -9.78
N ALA A 190 -2.43 18.42 -9.60
CA ALA A 190 -1.61 19.65 -9.62
C ALA A 190 -0.34 19.63 -8.73
N PRO A 191 -0.34 19.09 -7.49
CA PRO A 191 0.87 19.01 -6.67
C PRO A 191 1.98 18.12 -7.28
N SER A 192 1.63 17.01 -7.92
CA SER A 192 2.60 16.10 -8.54
C SER A 192 3.17 16.67 -9.85
N VAL A 193 2.40 17.53 -10.51
CA VAL A 193 2.81 18.28 -11.70
C VAL A 193 3.74 19.44 -11.33
N GLU A 194 3.43 20.17 -10.26
CA GLU A 194 4.28 21.23 -9.72
C GLU A 194 5.66 20.70 -9.29
N GLN A 195 5.72 19.61 -8.51
CA GLN A 195 7.00 19.02 -8.08
C GLN A 195 7.86 18.59 -9.28
N ARG A 196 7.25 17.95 -10.30
CA ARG A 196 7.96 17.54 -11.52
C ARG A 196 8.43 18.73 -12.36
N LEU A 197 7.66 19.81 -12.43
CA LEU A 197 8.07 21.05 -13.08
C LEU A 197 9.25 21.69 -12.35
N GLN A 198 9.21 21.77 -11.01
CA GLN A 198 10.29 22.31 -10.19
C GLN A 198 11.62 21.57 -10.45
N THR A 199 11.65 20.22 -10.37
CA THR A 199 12.86 19.43 -10.68
C THR A 199 13.37 19.68 -12.11
N ILE A 200 12.49 19.69 -13.11
CA ILE A 200 12.85 19.95 -14.52
C ILE A 200 13.50 21.32 -14.70
N LEU A 201 13.02 22.33 -13.97
CA LEU A 201 13.49 23.71 -14.07
C LEU A 201 14.78 23.93 -13.28
N SER A 202 14.93 23.36 -12.07
CA SER A 202 16.20 23.41 -11.33
C SER A 202 17.35 22.77 -12.11
N LEU A 203 17.11 21.62 -12.77
CA LEU A 203 18.07 21.00 -13.68
C LEU A 203 18.37 21.87 -14.90
N ALA A 204 17.38 22.61 -15.41
CA ALA A 204 17.59 23.54 -16.51
C ALA A 204 18.49 24.72 -16.12
N THR A 205 18.25 25.35 -14.96
CA THR A 205 19.10 26.39 -14.40
C THR A 205 20.53 25.88 -14.19
N TRP A 206 20.68 24.70 -13.58
CA TRP A 206 21.97 24.08 -13.27
C TRP A 206 22.80 23.75 -14.53
N TRP A 207 22.18 23.36 -15.63
CA TRP A 207 22.85 23.06 -16.90
C TRP A 207 22.96 24.25 -17.88
N ASN A 208 22.60 25.47 -17.46
CA ASN A 208 22.35 26.64 -18.33
C ASN A 208 21.56 26.28 -19.60
N ALA A 209 20.45 25.55 -19.41
CA ALA A 209 19.70 24.90 -20.47
C ALA A 209 18.35 25.58 -20.75
N LEU A 210 18.06 25.80 -22.03
CA LEU A 210 16.77 26.31 -22.49
C LEU A 210 15.67 25.24 -22.33
N VAL A 211 14.57 25.64 -21.69
CA VAL A 211 13.37 24.84 -21.42
C VAL A 211 12.31 25.04 -22.50
N LEU A 212 11.67 23.96 -22.94
CA LEU A 212 10.51 24.02 -23.84
C LEU A 212 9.30 23.25 -23.26
N LEU A 213 8.22 23.99 -22.98
CA LEU A 213 6.88 23.47 -22.68
C LEU A 213 6.00 23.61 -23.94
N ASP A 214 5.90 22.52 -24.71
CA ASP A 214 5.15 22.46 -25.97
C ASP A 214 3.68 22.07 -25.72
N GLU A 215 2.74 22.77 -26.35
CA GLU A 215 1.28 22.59 -26.20
C GLU A 215 0.78 22.83 -24.75
N ALA A 216 1.35 23.85 -24.08
CA ALA A 216 1.05 24.28 -22.71
C ALA A 216 -0.35 24.96 -22.52
N ASP A 217 -1.30 24.65 -23.41
CA ASP A 217 -2.65 25.26 -23.44
C ASP A 217 -3.42 25.07 -22.13
N VAL A 218 -3.26 23.94 -21.42
CA VAL A 218 -3.95 23.63 -20.14
C VAL A 218 -3.38 24.45 -18.97
N PHE A 219 -2.07 24.72 -18.98
CA PHE A 219 -1.38 25.43 -17.89
C PHE A 219 -1.53 26.95 -17.95
N MET A 220 -1.92 27.49 -19.11
CA MET A 220 -2.11 28.92 -19.31
C MET A 220 -3.58 29.32 -19.42
N GLN A 221 -4.53 28.38 -19.36
CA GLN A 221 -5.94 28.68 -19.59
C GLN A 221 -6.52 29.59 -18.49
N GLU A 222 -7.39 30.52 -18.88
CA GLU A 222 -8.16 31.38 -17.98
C GLU A 222 -8.92 30.58 -16.91
N ARG A 223 -8.76 31.00 -15.66
CA ARG A 223 -9.32 30.32 -14.47
C ARG A 223 -10.83 30.57 -14.35
N THR A 224 -11.59 29.53 -14.02
CA THR A 224 -13.06 29.56 -13.90
C THR A 224 -13.50 29.03 -12.54
N THR A 225 -14.61 29.53 -11.99
CA THR A 225 -15.08 29.16 -10.63
C THR A 225 -15.42 27.67 -10.46
N GLU A 226 -15.61 26.94 -11.56
CA GLU A 226 -16.09 25.56 -11.58
C GLU A 226 -14.98 24.51 -11.70
N GLU A 227 -13.77 24.88 -12.14
CA GLU A 227 -12.68 23.93 -12.46
C GLU A 227 -11.46 24.09 -11.56
N LEU A 228 -11.65 23.79 -10.26
CA LEU A 228 -10.64 23.93 -9.21
C LEU A 228 -9.30 23.24 -9.52
N GLU A 229 -9.31 22.03 -10.09
CA GLU A 229 -8.07 21.28 -10.41
C GLU A 229 -7.27 21.95 -11.54
N ARG A 230 -7.93 22.41 -12.61
CA ARG A 230 -7.26 23.19 -13.68
C ARG A 230 -6.73 24.51 -13.12
N ASN A 231 -7.51 25.18 -12.26
CA ASN A 231 -7.05 26.41 -11.60
C ASN A 231 -5.79 26.17 -10.75
N GLY A 232 -5.67 24.99 -10.13
CA GLY A 232 -4.46 24.53 -9.45
C GLY A 232 -3.26 24.49 -10.40
N LEU A 233 -3.37 23.76 -11.52
CA LEU A 233 -2.31 23.66 -12.55
C LEU A 233 -1.87 25.03 -13.08
N VAL A 234 -2.84 25.93 -13.34
CA VAL A 234 -2.58 27.30 -13.81
C VAL A 234 -1.85 28.12 -12.75
N SER A 235 -2.29 28.03 -11.49
CA SER A 235 -1.67 28.76 -10.38
C SER A 235 -0.27 28.24 -10.04
N SER A 236 -0.02 26.93 -10.17
CA SER A 236 1.31 26.34 -10.05
C SER A 236 2.26 26.86 -11.12
N LEU A 237 1.86 26.90 -12.42
CA LEU A 237 2.74 27.47 -13.45
C LEU A 237 2.97 28.98 -13.24
N LEU A 238 1.96 29.74 -12.80
CA LEU A 238 2.12 31.17 -12.47
C LEU A 238 3.13 31.41 -11.34
N ARG A 239 3.10 30.59 -10.28
CA ARG A 239 4.09 30.63 -9.17
C ARG A 239 5.49 30.28 -9.68
N ILE A 240 5.60 29.18 -10.42
CA ILE A 240 6.88 28.70 -10.96
C ILE A 240 7.53 29.72 -11.91
N ALA A 241 6.75 30.33 -12.79
CA ALA A 241 7.20 31.35 -13.74
C ALA A 241 7.66 32.67 -13.09
N GLU A 242 7.43 32.89 -11.80
CA GLU A 242 7.80 34.10 -11.07
C GLU A 242 9.18 33.99 -10.37
N TYR A 243 9.66 32.76 -10.17
CA TYR A 243 10.92 32.43 -9.49
C TYR A 243 11.88 31.57 -10.33
N PHE A 244 11.53 31.25 -11.58
CA PHE A 244 12.45 30.54 -12.48
C PHE A 244 13.61 31.46 -12.91
N ASP A 245 14.82 30.91 -12.92
CA ASP A 245 16.06 31.57 -13.34
C ASP A 245 16.65 30.79 -14.53
N GLY A 246 16.71 31.41 -15.72
CA GLY A 246 17.02 30.74 -16.99
C GLY A 246 16.10 31.14 -18.15
N ILE A 247 16.08 30.35 -19.23
CA ILE A 247 15.29 30.65 -20.45
C ILE A 247 14.17 29.61 -20.65
N MET A 248 12.92 30.06 -20.76
CA MET A 248 11.75 29.19 -20.97
C MET A 248 10.92 29.61 -22.19
N PHE A 249 10.62 28.64 -23.06
CA PHE A 249 9.71 28.78 -24.18
C PHE A 249 8.40 28.01 -23.92
N LEU A 250 7.27 28.73 -23.98
CA LEU A 250 5.92 28.19 -23.88
C LEU A 250 5.30 28.15 -25.29
N THR A 251 4.64 27.06 -25.69
CA THR A 251 3.89 27.02 -26.97
C THR A 251 2.39 26.81 -26.75
N THR A 252 1.56 27.53 -27.51
CA THR A 252 0.10 27.52 -27.38
C THR A 252 -0.61 27.51 -28.73
N ASN A 253 -1.77 26.86 -28.78
CA ASN A 253 -2.74 26.96 -29.88
C ASN A 253 -3.94 27.86 -29.51
N ARG A 254 -4.17 28.11 -28.21
CA ARG A 254 -5.37 28.75 -27.65
C ARG A 254 -5.13 30.18 -27.12
N PHE A 255 -4.34 31.00 -27.81
CA PHE A 255 -3.95 32.36 -27.37
C PHE A 255 -5.08 33.24 -26.81
N LYS A 256 -6.31 33.13 -27.33
CA LYS A 256 -7.47 33.90 -26.87
C LYS A 256 -8.02 33.50 -25.49
N ALA A 257 -7.60 32.35 -24.94
CA ALA A 257 -8.10 31.78 -23.69
C ALA A 257 -7.03 31.77 -22.59
N ILE A 258 -5.99 32.63 -22.70
CA ILE A 258 -4.88 32.69 -21.74
C ILE A 258 -5.26 33.58 -20.54
N ASP A 259 -5.02 33.07 -19.33
CA ASP A 259 -5.22 33.81 -18.09
C ASP A 259 -4.41 35.12 -18.08
N SER A 260 -5.06 36.22 -17.72
CA SER A 260 -4.46 37.54 -17.78
C SER A 260 -3.20 37.69 -16.91
N ALA A 261 -3.02 36.87 -15.87
CA ALA A 261 -1.84 36.90 -14.99
C ALA A 261 -0.53 36.47 -15.69
N PHE A 262 -0.58 35.81 -16.86
CA PHE A 262 0.64 35.54 -17.64
C PHE A 262 1.19 36.77 -18.36
N LYS A 263 0.36 37.80 -18.59
CA LYS A 263 0.78 39.01 -19.33
C LYS A 263 1.91 39.79 -18.64
N SER A 264 2.04 39.67 -17.32
CA SER A 264 3.11 40.29 -16.53
C SER A 264 4.31 39.37 -16.27
N ARG A 265 4.35 38.18 -16.88
CA ARG A 265 5.43 37.17 -16.71
C ARG A 265 6.05 36.76 -18.05
N ILE A 266 5.35 36.95 -19.17
CA ILE A 266 5.88 36.74 -20.53
C ILE A 266 6.65 37.99 -20.97
N HIS A 267 7.90 37.79 -21.37
CA HIS A 267 8.82 38.84 -21.81
C HIS A 267 8.71 39.12 -23.32
N LEU A 268 8.48 38.08 -24.15
CA LEU A 268 8.23 38.24 -25.58
C LEU A 268 7.19 37.24 -26.09
N ALA A 269 6.10 37.74 -26.67
CA ALA A 269 5.10 36.94 -27.36
C ALA A 269 5.33 36.97 -28.89
N ILE A 270 5.50 35.79 -29.51
CA ILE A 270 5.79 35.64 -30.94
C ILE A 270 4.61 34.97 -31.63
N SER A 271 3.92 35.74 -32.47
CA SER A 271 2.81 35.28 -33.30
C SER A 271 3.29 34.60 -34.58
N TYR A 272 2.79 33.38 -34.80
CA TYR A 272 2.95 32.57 -36.00
C TYR A 272 1.61 32.49 -36.73
N PRO A 273 1.37 33.29 -37.78
CA PRO A 273 0.14 33.21 -38.57
C PRO A 273 0.09 31.92 -39.41
N SER A 274 -1.07 31.63 -39.99
CA SER A 274 -1.22 30.57 -41.00
C SER A 274 -0.25 30.76 -42.17
N LEU A 275 0.36 29.66 -42.63
CA LEU A 275 1.42 29.69 -43.64
C LEU A 275 0.95 30.34 -44.95
N SER A 276 1.71 31.31 -45.45
CA SER A 276 1.48 31.91 -46.77
C SER A 276 1.73 30.91 -47.91
N PRO A 277 1.16 31.10 -49.12
CA PRO A 277 1.47 30.25 -50.27
C PRO A 277 2.96 30.18 -50.60
N ALA A 278 3.72 31.28 -50.40
CA ALA A 278 5.18 31.29 -50.58
C ALA A 278 5.88 30.41 -49.53
N SER A 279 5.48 30.51 -48.26
CA SER A 279 5.99 29.67 -47.17
C SER A 279 5.69 28.18 -47.41
N LYS A 280 4.49 27.85 -47.91
CA LYS A 280 4.14 26.46 -48.29
C LYS A 280 4.98 25.96 -49.46
N LYS A 281 5.22 26.80 -50.48
CA LYS A 281 6.07 26.47 -51.63
C LYS A 281 7.49 26.09 -51.22
N GLN A 282 8.06 26.85 -50.29
CA GLN A 282 9.37 26.58 -49.68
C GLN A 282 9.36 25.26 -48.88
N LEU A 283 8.34 25.02 -48.06
CA LEU A 283 8.21 23.80 -47.25
C LEU A 283 8.00 22.54 -48.11
N TRP A 284 7.22 22.61 -49.19
CA TRP A 284 7.09 21.54 -50.18
C TRP A 284 8.42 21.25 -50.86
N GLY A 285 9.12 22.28 -51.34
CA GLY A 285 10.44 22.14 -51.97
C GLY A 285 11.47 21.48 -51.04
N ASN A 286 11.57 21.94 -49.80
CA ASN A 286 12.45 21.37 -48.78
C ASN A 286 12.10 19.90 -48.46
N SER A 287 10.80 19.60 -48.31
CA SER A 287 10.33 18.25 -47.94
C SER A 287 10.56 17.24 -49.07
N LEU A 288 10.24 17.61 -50.31
CA LEU A 288 10.45 16.76 -51.49
C LEU A 288 11.95 16.54 -51.77
N THR A 289 12.77 17.60 -51.67
CA THR A 289 14.24 17.49 -51.82
C THR A 289 14.82 16.52 -50.80
N ARG A 290 14.36 16.56 -49.54
CA ARG A 290 14.81 15.61 -48.50
C ARG A 290 14.31 14.19 -48.75
N ALA A 291 13.05 14.01 -49.15
CA ALA A 291 12.46 12.69 -49.40
C ALA A 291 12.97 12.00 -50.68
N CYS A 292 13.61 12.74 -51.58
CA CYS A 292 14.15 12.23 -52.85
C CYS A 292 15.70 12.30 -52.92
N GLY A 293 16.38 12.21 -51.77
CA GLY A 293 17.83 12.00 -51.73
C GLY A 293 18.69 13.26 -51.90
N GLY A 294 18.19 14.42 -51.49
CA GLY A 294 18.94 15.69 -51.51
C GLY A 294 18.82 16.49 -52.81
N ARG A 295 18.00 16.04 -53.78
CA ARG A 295 17.67 16.79 -54.99
C ARG A 295 16.16 16.80 -55.23
N LEU A 296 15.65 17.93 -55.72
CA LEU A 296 14.23 18.08 -56.05
C LEU A 296 13.90 17.25 -57.31
N PRO A 297 12.81 16.44 -57.33
CA PRO A 297 12.43 15.65 -58.50
C PRO A 297 12.14 16.51 -59.74
N ARG A 298 12.49 16.02 -60.94
CA ARG A 298 12.25 16.74 -62.22
C ARG A 298 10.76 17.09 -62.45
N TRP A 299 9.82 16.31 -61.90
CA TRP A 299 8.38 16.59 -61.99
C TRP A 299 7.90 17.67 -61.01
N ALA A 300 8.63 17.93 -59.93
CA ALA A 300 8.30 18.93 -58.90
C ALA A 300 8.69 20.35 -59.34
N SER A 301 8.28 20.72 -60.56
CA SER A 301 8.51 22.05 -61.17
C SER A 301 7.92 23.19 -60.33
N ASN A 302 8.36 24.43 -60.59
CA ASN A 302 7.84 25.63 -59.89
C ASN A 302 6.29 25.72 -59.95
N ARG A 303 5.71 25.39 -61.12
CA ARG A 303 4.26 25.33 -61.38
C ARG A 303 3.56 24.20 -60.60
N PHE A 304 4.24 23.07 -60.38
CA PHE A 304 3.73 22.00 -59.51
C PHE A 304 3.73 22.48 -58.05
N LEU A 305 4.84 23.06 -57.57
CA LEU A 305 4.97 23.55 -56.20
C LEU A 305 3.94 24.65 -55.88
N GLU A 306 3.66 25.54 -56.84
CA GLU A 306 2.54 26.50 -56.76
C GLU A 306 1.19 25.79 -56.62
N LYS A 307 0.89 24.80 -57.49
CA LYS A 307 -0.39 24.06 -57.47
C LYS A 307 -0.64 23.30 -56.16
N VAL A 308 0.40 22.78 -55.49
CA VAL A 308 0.24 22.14 -54.16
C VAL A 308 0.30 23.13 -52.98
N SER A 309 0.64 24.40 -53.23
CA SER A 309 0.71 25.45 -52.20
C SER A 309 -0.56 26.31 -52.10
N THR A 310 -1.52 26.15 -53.02
CA THR A 310 -2.87 26.74 -52.88
C THR A 310 -3.73 26.01 -51.84
N ALA A 311 -3.46 24.72 -51.59
CA ALA A 311 -4.16 23.93 -50.60
C ALA A 311 -3.97 24.50 -49.17
N THR A 312 -4.99 24.36 -48.32
CA THR A 312 -5.08 24.95 -46.96
C THR A 312 -4.20 24.26 -45.90
N LEU A 313 -3.17 23.54 -46.32
CA LEU A 313 -2.28 22.71 -45.51
C LEU A 313 -1.34 23.49 -44.57
N ASN A 314 -1.00 22.89 -43.43
CA ASN A 314 0.11 23.28 -42.55
C ASN A 314 1.37 22.41 -42.78
N GLY A 315 2.48 22.73 -42.12
CA GLY A 315 3.76 22.06 -42.32
C GLY A 315 3.82 20.60 -41.84
N ARG A 316 2.95 20.21 -40.89
CA ARG A 316 2.83 18.83 -40.39
C ARG A 316 2.13 17.95 -41.44
N GLU A 317 1.07 18.47 -42.07
CA GLU A 317 0.35 17.80 -43.16
C GLU A 317 1.20 17.68 -44.43
N ILE A 318 1.91 18.73 -44.84
CA ILE A 318 2.85 18.68 -45.97
C ILE A 318 3.88 17.57 -45.77
N LYS A 319 4.49 17.48 -44.57
CA LYS A 319 5.43 16.40 -44.22
C LYS A 319 4.76 15.02 -44.28
N ASN A 320 3.54 14.88 -43.75
CA ASN A 320 2.82 13.61 -43.73
C ASN A 320 2.45 13.13 -45.15
N ILE A 321 2.03 14.04 -46.05
CA ILE A 321 1.73 13.71 -47.45
C ILE A 321 2.99 13.28 -48.19
N VAL A 322 4.12 13.99 -48.03
CA VAL A 322 5.41 13.55 -48.61
C VAL A 322 5.85 12.20 -48.04
N GLY A 323 5.63 11.95 -46.75
CA GLY A 323 5.91 10.66 -46.10
C GLY A 323 5.05 9.52 -46.64
N MET A 324 3.74 9.74 -46.80
CA MET A 324 2.80 8.80 -47.41
C MET A 324 3.20 8.49 -48.87
N ALA A 325 3.47 9.52 -49.67
CA ALA A 325 3.94 9.36 -51.05
C ALA A 325 5.26 8.58 -51.13
N HIS A 326 6.19 8.79 -50.19
CA HIS A 326 7.45 8.05 -50.12
C HIS A 326 7.23 6.59 -49.72
N ALA A 327 6.31 6.31 -48.78
CA ALA A 327 5.94 4.95 -48.38
C ALA A 327 5.24 4.18 -49.52
N LEU A 328 4.28 4.82 -50.21
CA LEU A 328 3.61 4.26 -51.39
C LEU A 328 4.60 3.96 -52.53
N ALA A 329 5.53 4.88 -52.79
CA ALA A 329 6.58 4.69 -53.79
C ALA A 329 7.50 3.50 -53.43
N ARG A 330 7.98 3.41 -52.18
CA ARG A 330 8.82 2.30 -51.72
C ARG A 330 8.09 0.95 -51.72
N ASN A 331 6.83 0.90 -51.27
CA ASN A 331 6.04 -0.33 -51.29
C ASN A 331 5.78 -0.80 -52.73
N GLY A 332 5.46 0.14 -53.64
CA GLY A 332 5.38 -0.11 -55.08
C GLY A 332 6.72 -0.28 -55.79
N HIS A 333 7.84 -0.38 -55.06
CA HIS A 333 9.21 -0.57 -55.56
C HIS A 333 9.62 0.39 -56.71
N ARG A 334 9.13 1.63 -56.66
CA ARG A 334 9.25 2.63 -57.73
C ARG A 334 9.66 4.02 -57.19
N PRO A 335 10.21 4.91 -58.03
CA PRO A 335 10.37 6.31 -57.64
C PRO A 335 9.02 6.99 -57.36
N MET A 336 9.04 7.97 -56.45
CA MET A 336 7.91 8.87 -56.17
C MET A 336 7.57 9.69 -57.41
N ARG A 337 6.27 9.84 -57.67
CA ARG A 337 5.70 10.58 -58.80
C ARG A 337 4.79 11.71 -58.29
N ALA A 338 4.36 12.59 -59.19
CA ALA A 338 3.47 13.71 -58.86
C ALA A 338 2.09 13.21 -58.36
N GLU A 339 1.62 12.08 -58.87
CA GLU A 339 0.33 11.47 -58.54
C GLU A 339 0.28 11.01 -57.08
N ASP A 340 1.41 10.55 -56.52
CA ASP A 340 1.51 10.11 -55.13
C ASP A 340 1.24 11.26 -54.15
N ILE A 341 1.67 12.47 -54.52
CA ILE A 341 1.44 13.69 -53.74
C ILE A 341 -0.01 14.15 -53.88
N PHE A 342 -0.58 14.12 -55.09
CA PHE A 342 -2.00 14.46 -55.28
C PHE A 342 -2.94 13.50 -54.55
N LEU A 343 -2.63 12.20 -54.53
CA LEU A 343 -3.40 11.20 -53.77
C LEU A 343 -3.39 11.50 -52.27
N GLY A 344 -2.23 11.86 -51.69
CA GLY A 344 -2.15 12.24 -50.28
C GLY A 344 -2.87 13.57 -49.95
N VAL A 345 -2.84 14.55 -50.86
CA VAL A 345 -3.65 15.78 -50.74
C VAL A 345 -5.15 15.46 -50.78
N GLN A 346 -5.59 14.58 -51.69
CA GLN A 346 -6.99 14.16 -51.80
C GLN A 346 -7.46 13.36 -50.59
N ALA A 347 -6.64 12.44 -50.07
CA ALA A 347 -6.97 11.64 -48.89
C ALA A 347 -7.18 12.51 -47.64
N LEU A 348 -6.35 13.55 -47.47
CA LEU A 348 -6.52 14.50 -46.38
C LEU A 348 -7.76 15.38 -46.57
N ALA A 349 -8.01 15.89 -47.78
CA ALA A 349 -9.22 16.67 -48.07
C ALA A 349 -10.53 15.88 -47.88
N ALA A 350 -10.51 14.57 -48.13
CA ALA A 350 -11.63 13.68 -47.82
C ALA A 350 -11.82 13.49 -46.30
N PHE A 351 -10.73 13.28 -45.56
CA PHE A 351 -10.75 13.20 -44.10
C PHE A 351 -11.30 14.48 -43.45
N ASP A 352 -10.85 15.66 -43.90
CA ASP A 352 -11.36 16.95 -43.41
C ASP A 352 -12.86 17.11 -43.69
N ALA A 353 -13.35 16.67 -44.85
CA ALA A 353 -14.77 16.72 -45.20
C ALA A 353 -15.65 15.81 -44.32
N ASP A 354 -15.17 14.62 -43.94
CA ASP A 354 -15.87 13.73 -43.00
C ASP A 354 -15.79 14.22 -41.54
N LEU A 355 -14.70 14.91 -41.17
CA LEU A 355 -14.56 15.59 -39.89
C LEU A 355 -15.49 16.82 -39.78
N GLU A 356 -15.75 17.53 -40.88
CA GLU A 356 -16.77 18.59 -40.93
C GLU A 356 -18.20 18.01 -40.82
N ARG A 357 -18.51 16.93 -41.57
CA ARG A 357 -19.82 16.24 -41.49
C ARG A 357 -20.17 15.80 -40.06
N THR A 358 -19.21 15.25 -39.32
CA THR A 358 -19.41 14.81 -37.93
C THR A 358 -19.50 15.95 -36.90
N LYS A 359 -19.06 17.17 -37.24
CA LYS A 359 -19.35 18.37 -36.43
C LYS A 359 -20.75 18.93 -36.72
N VAL A 360 -21.25 18.80 -37.95
CA VAL A 360 -22.60 19.24 -38.33
C VAL A 360 -23.67 18.37 -37.65
N SER A 361 -23.50 17.04 -37.58
CA SER A 361 -24.45 16.16 -36.88
C SER A 361 -24.54 16.44 -35.36
N LYS A 362 -23.45 16.91 -34.74
CA LYS A 362 -23.47 17.40 -33.34
C LYS A 362 -24.11 18.78 -33.14
N ARG A 363 -24.61 19.42 -34.20
CA ARG A 363 -25.36 20.69 -34.14
C ARG A 363 -26.82 20.58 -34.60
N SER A 364 -27.23 19.45 -35.20
CA SER A 364 -28.59 19.25 -35.69
C SER A 364 -29.63 18.93 -34.60
N ASP A 365 -29.21 18.59 -33.38
CA ASP A 365 -30.13 18.40 -32.24
C ASP A 365 -30.59 19.72 -31.59
N SER A 366 -30.33 20.87 -32.23
CA SER A 366 -30.77 22.19 -31.78
C SER A 366 -31.30 23.06 -32.91
N SER A 367 -32.62 23.31 -32.89
CA SER A 367 -33.40 24.24 -33.76
C SER A 367 -33.67 23.82 -35.22
N VAL A 368 -34.61 24.52 -35.87
CA VAL A 368 -35.38 24.09 -37.06
C VAL A 368 -35.29 25.14 -38.19
N TYR A 369 -35.54 24.68 -39.43
CA TYR A 369 -35.90 25.41 -40.68
C TYR A 369 -34.89 25.48 -41.87
N THR A 370 -35.24 24.69 -42.91
CA THR A 370 -35.17 24.98 -44.37
C THR A 370 -33.85 25.22 -45.14
N SER A 371 -33.46 24.18 -45.92
CA SER A 371 -33.59 24.10 -47.41
C SER A 371 -32.36 24.19 -48.37
N ILE A 372 -32.57 23.60 -49.57
CA ILE A 372 -31.88 23.78 -50.88
C ILE A 372 -30.67 22.88 -51.27
N GLN A 373 -30.96 21.90 -52.16
CA GLN A 373 -30.22 21.39 -53.34
C GLN A 373 -28.81 20.72 -53.22
N LYS A 374 -28.63 19.48 -53.74
CA LYS A 374 -28.03 19.02 -55.05
C LYS A 374 -26.51 19.22 -55.20
N SER A 375 -25.71 18.35 -55.86
CA SER A 375 -25.95 17.05 -56.53
C SER A 375 -24.64 16.35 -56.96
N ALA A 376 -24.67 15.02 -57.14
CA ALA A 376 -23.71 14.19 -57.92
C ALA A 376 -22.26 14.09 -57.35
N PHE A 377 -21.39 13.15 -57.77
CA PHE A 377 -21.38 12.22 -58.91
C PHE A 377 -21.06 10.76 -58.48
N SER A 378 -21.13 9.81 -59.42
CA SER A 378 -20.97 8.35 -59.23
C SER A 378 -19.80 7.73 -60.05
N GLN A 379 -19.70 6.39 -60.04
CA GLN A 379 -18.83 5.50 -60.85
C GLN A 379 -17.36 5.27 -60.39
N SER A 380 -16.68 4.16 -60.72
CA SER A 380 -17.05 2.70 -60.67
C SER A 380 -15.87 1.79 -61.08
N CYS A 381 -15.76 0.61 -60.44
CA CYS A 381 -15.29 -0.70 -60.99
C CYS A 381 -13.87 -0.91 -61.58
N THR A 382 -13.23 -2.01 -61.12
CA THR A 382 -12.43 -3.02 -61.91
C THR A 382 -11.10 -2.63 -62.62
N SER A 383 -10.13 -3.52 -62.89
CA SER A 383 -9.72 -4.84 -62.34
C SER A 383 -8.37 -5.33 -62.96
N ALA A 384 -7.79 -6.41 -62.42
CA ALA A 384 -7.01 -7.46 -63.12
C ALA A 384 -5.48 -7.31 -63.44
N THR A 385 -4.71 -8.28 -62.89
CA THR A 385 -3.68 -9.16 -63.52
C THR A 385 -2.32 -8.68 -64.10
N ALA A 386 -1.24 -9.08 -63.37
CA ALA A 386 -0.20 -10.07 -63.75
C ALA A 386 1.05 -9.73 -64.63
N ASN A 387 2.18 -10.36 -64.22
CA ASN A 387 3.41 -10.74 -64.96
C ASN A 387 4.32 -9.65 -65.58
N SER A 388 5.63 -9.86 -65.84
CA SER A 388 6.69 -10.71 -65.24
C SER A 388 8.07 -10.34 -65.86
N THR A 389 9.21 -10.74 -65.25
CA THR A 389 10.58 -10.87 -65.87
C THR A 389 11.26 -9.59 -66.45
N SER A 390 12.59 -9.48 -66.66
CA SER A 390 13.80 -10.08 -66.05
C SER A 390 15.09 -9.30 -66.50
N HIS A 391 16.18 -9.38 -65.71
CA HIS A 391 17.59 -9.04 -66.08
C HIS A 391 17.95 -7.57 -66.51
N ALA A 392 19.22 -7.15 -66.66
CA ALA A 392 20.45 -7.29 -65.82
C ALA A 392 21.61 -6.35 -66.29
N LYS A 393 22.64 -6.15 -65.43
CA LYS A 393 24.07 -5.75 -65.68
C LYS A 393 24.51 -4.26 -65.90
N HIS A 394 25.65 -3.95 -65.23
CA HIS A 394 26.77 -3.00 -65.51
C HIS A 394 26.49 -1.50 -65.80
N SER A 395 26.97 -0.54 -64.97
CA SER A 395 28.33 0.12 -64.87
C SER A 395 28.38 1.47 -65.65
N THR A 396 29.29 2.46 -65.46
CA THR A 396 30.61 2.60 -64.79
C THR A 396 30.95 4.10 -64.57
N ARG A 397 31.73 4.48 -63.52
CA ARG A 397 32.75 5.61 -63.43
C ARG A 397 32.36 7.06 -63.90
N GLU A 398 33.07 8.19 -63.69
CA GLU A 398 34.38 8.56 -63.08
C GLU A 398 34.48 10.08 -62.71
N THR A 399 35.27 10.46 -61.67
CA THR A 399 36.08 11.73 -61.43
C THR A 399 35.47 13.15 -61.66
N SER A 400 36.08 14.33 -61.31
CA SER A 400 37.43 14.76 -60.86
C SER A 400 37.39 16.00 -59.88
N SER A 401 38.56 16.58 -59.53
CA SER A 401 38.81 17.79 -58.66
C SER A 401 39.85 18.74 -59.36
N PRO A 402 40.64 19.72 -58.79
CA PRO A 402 41.02 20.07 -57.39
C PRO A 402 41.23 21.60 -57.02
N PHE A 403 41.81 21.90 -55.82
CA PHE A 403 42.62 23.12 -55.41
C PHE A 403 41.90 24.51 -55.27
N LEU A 404 42.38 25.61 -54.62
CA LEU A 404 43.48 26.03 -53.66
C LEU A 404 43.03 27.40 -52.98
N ASP A 405 43.62 28.12 -52.00
CA ASP A 405 44.74 27.97 -51.02
C ASP A 405 44.65 28.93 -49.77
N VAL A 406 45.67 28.90 -48.88
CA VAL A 406 46.29 29.83 -47.86
C VAL A 406 46.08 31.37 -48.04
N ALA A 407 46.13 32.30 -47.05
CA ALA A 407 46.81 32.44 -45.71
C ALA A 407 45.95 33.23 -44.64
N ILE A 408 46.24 33.47 -43.33
CA ILE A 408 47.40 33.31 -42.37
C ILE A 408 48.43 34.50 -42.39
N PRO A 409 49.03 35.05 -41.26
CA PRO A 409 49.10 34.67 -39.82
C PRO A 409 48.64 35.83 -38.84
N LEU A 410 48.94 35.96 -37.51
CA LEU A 410 50.04 35.48 -36.63
C LEU A 410 49.66 35.50 -35.12
N LEU A 411 50.40 34.70 -34.31
CA LEU A 411 50.33 34.55 -32.83
C LEU A 411 49.09 33.77 -32.31
N ARG A 412 49.15 32.94 -31.25
CA ARG A 412 50.30 32.28 -30.59
C ARG A 412 49.87 30.92 -29.97
N LEU A 413 50.59 29.86 -30.34
CA LEU A 413 51.05 28.66 -29.60
C LEU A 413 50.20 27.96 -28.50
N PRO A 414 50.34 26.62 -28.33
CA PRO A 414 50.76 25.58 -29.29
C PRO A 414 49.69 24.46 -29.47
N LYS A 415 49.96 23.51 -30.37
CA LYS A 415 48.98 22.54 -30.89
C LYS A 415 49.56 21.12 -31.00
N LYS A 416 50.34 20.69 -30.01
CA LYS A 416 51.27 19.55 -30.18
C LYS A 416 50.66 18.18 -29.83
N ASP A 417 49.81 18.10 -28.82
CA ASP A 417 49.39 16.82 -28.22
C ASP A 417 48.13 16.23 -28.88
N ARG A 418 47.98 16.46 -30.18
CA ARG A 418 46.98 15.82 -31.05
C ARG A 418 47.65 14.83 -31.99
N VAL A 419 48.14 13.72 -31.42
CA VAL A 419 48.25 12.35 -31.98
C VAL A 419 49.10 11.49 -31.03
N GLN A 420 48.43 10.80 -30.11
CA GLN A 420 48.83 9.49 -29.55
C GLN A 420 47.61 8.89 -28.82
N PHE A 421 47.64 7.58 -28.57
CA PHE A 421 46.52 6.77 -28.02
C PHE A 421 45.21 6.71 -28.83
N LEU A 422 45.32 6.21 -30.06
CA LEU A 422 44.24 5.47 -30.72
C LEU A 422 44.79 4.38 -31.67
N HIS A 423 45.79 3.62 -31.20
CA HIS A 423 46.55 2.72 -32.09
C HIS A 423 47.08 1.42 -31.44
N CYS A 424 46.36 0.86 -30.45
CA CYS A 424 46.76 -0.41 -29.81
C CYS A 424 45.64 -1.46 -29.57
N TRP A 425 44.50 -1.42 -30.30
CA TRP A 425 43.57 -2.57 -30.30
C TRP A 425 42.89 -2.86 -31.65
N ALA A 426 43.71 -2.96 -32.71
CA ALA A 426 43.27 -3.46 -34.01
C ALA A 426 44.42 -4.12 -34.80
N ILE A 427 44.78 -5.37 -34.44
CA ILE A 427 45.38 -6.43 -35.29
C ILE A 427 45.61 -7.68 -34.42
N ARG A 428 44.76 -8.71 -34.58
CA ARG A 428 45.08 -10.14 -34.33
C ARG A 428 43.95 -11.08 -34.81
N SER A 429 43.45 -10.85 -36.02
CA SER A 429 42.47 -11.72 -36.69
C SER A 429 43.01 -12.22 -38.03
N ASP A 430 44.22 -12.78 -38.02
CA ASP A 430 44.75 -13.51 -39.18
C ASP A 430 45.70 -14.62 -38.73
N LYS A 431 45.73 -15.74 -39.47
CA LYS A 431 46.43 -17.01 -39.16
C LYS A 431 46.01 -17.78 -37.89
N MET A 432 44.85 -18.45 -37.96
CA MET A 432 44.76 -19.87 -37.56
C MET A 432 43.68 -20.61 -38.39
N SER A 433 44.06 -21.05 -39.60
CA SER A 433 43.31 -22.02 -40.39
C SER A 433 43.69 -23.46 -39.96
N GLY A 434 42.76 -24.18 -39.30
CA GLY A 434 43.17 -25.26 -38.38
C GLY A 434 42.38 -26.59 -38.33
N LYS A 435 41.44 -26.87 -39.26
CA LYS A 435 40.60 -28.10 -39.33
C LYS A 435 39.55 -28.28 -38.21
N GLY A 436 38.56 -29.14 -38.47
CA GLY A 436 37.64 -29.71 -37.46
C GLY A 436 36.15 -29.39 -37.69
N SER A 437 35.42 -30.28 -38.37
CA SER A 437 33.98 -30.11 -38.64
C SER A 437 33.10 -30.96 -37.71
N ALA A 438 31.97 -30.41 -37.26
CA ALA A 438 30.84 -31.19 -36.73
C ALA A 438 29.50 -30.45 -36.97
N TYR A 439 28.79 -30.81 -38.05
CA TYR A 439 27.45 -30.32 -38.43
C TYR A 439 27.37 -28.80 -38.74
N GLY A 440 26.39 -28.28 -39.49
CA GLY A 440 25.33 -28.88 -40.33
C GLY A 440 24.66 -27.77 -41.16
N ASN A 441 24.22 -28.06 -42.39
CA ASN A 441 23.73 -27.03 -43.34
C ASN A 441 22.29 -26.56 -42.99
N PRO A 442 22.01 -25.26 -42.76
CA PRO A 442 20.68 -24.75 -42.37
C PRO A 442 19.71 -24.63 -43.57
N ALA A 443 19.52 -25.73 -44.31
CA ALA A 443 18.66 -25.79 -45.50
C ALA A 443 17.48 -26.78 -45.39
N THR A 444 17.41 -27.59 -44.32
CA THR A 444 16.31 -28.53 -44.06
C THR A 444 16.07 -28.74 -42.57
N ASP A 445 15.27 -27.88 -41.92
CA ASP A 445 14.49 -28.28 -40.75
C ASP A 445 13.20 -27.43 -40.65
N THR A 446 12.05 -28.10 -40.66
CA THR A 446 10.72 -27.49 -40.53
C THR A 446 10.01 -27.97 -39.26
N SER A 447 10.71 -27.97 -38.11
CA SER A 447 10.18 -28.51 -36.85
C SER A 447 10.07 -27.54 -35.66
N PHE A 448 10.51 -26.27 -35.74
CA PHE A 448 10.50 -25.36 -34.58
C PHE A 448 9.74 -24.03 -34.74
N ARG A 449 8.46 -24.10 -35.13
CA ARG A 449 7.47 -23.07 -34.77
C ARG A 449 6.84 -23.40 -33.41
N ARG A 450 7.51 -23.05 -32.32
CA ARG A 450 6.81 -22.71 -31.07
C ARG A 450 6.63 -21.20 -31.01
N SER A 451 5.43 -20.75 -30.71
CA SER A 451 5.11 -19.34 -30.49
C SER A 451 5.87 -18.80 -29.28
N TYR A 452 6.48 -17.62 -29.42
CA TYR A 452 6.91 -16.84 -28.26
C TYR A 452 5.66 -16.37 -27.51
N ASP A 453 5.38 -16.98 -26.36
CA ASP A 453 4.34 -16.47 -25.47
C ASP A 453 4.95 -15.42 -24.53
N LEU A 454 4.50 -14.17 -24.68
CA LEU A 454 4.89 -13.07 -23.81
C LEU A 454 4.44 -13.30 -22.36
N ASN A 455 3.36 -14.06 -22.15
CA ASN A 455 2.89 -14.42 -20.82
C ASN A 455 3.85 -15.40 -20.13
N GLU A 456 4.47 -16.34 -20.87
CA GLU A 456 5.46 -17.27 -20.30
C GLU A 456 6.72 -16.52 -19.82
N TYR A 457 7.13 -15.45 -20.53
CA TYR A 457 8.25 -14.61 -20.10
C TYR A 457 7.87 -13.67 -18.95
N ALA A 458 6.68 -13.07 -18.98
CA ALA A 458 6.17 -12.22 -17.90
C ALA A 458 5.99 -13.01 -16.60
N GLU A 459 5.44 -14.23 -16.67
CA GLU A 459 5.28 -15.10 -15.49
C GLU A 459 6.64 -15.57 -14.95
N LYS A 460 7.62 -15.87 -15.80
CA LYS A 460 9.00 -16.16 -15.35
C LYS A 460 9.66 -14.94 -14.68
N ALA A 461 9.40 -13.72 -15.16
CA ALA A 461 9.86 -12.50 -14.50
C ALA A 461 9.19 -12.32 -13.13
N ARG A 462 7.86 -12.50 -13.03
CA ARG A 462 7.09 -12.42 -11.78
C ARG A 462 7.46 -13.50 -10.77
N VAL A 463 7.73 -14.72 -11.23
CA VAL A 463 8.26 -15.82 -10.40
C VAL A 463 9.63 -15.46 -9.84
N ARG A 464 10.46 -14.75 -10.61
CA ARG A 464 11.79 -14.29 -10.19
C ARG A 464 11.74 -13.09 -9.25
N GLU A 465 11.03 -12.00 -9.59
CA GLU A 465 10.83 -10.85 -8.70
C GLU A 465 10.17 -11.31 -7.38
N GLY A 466 9.16 -12.19 -7.47
CA GLY A 466 8.52 -12.84 -6.32
C GLY A 466 9.35 -13.95 -5.65
N ALA A 467 10.58 -14.23 -6.09
CA ALA A 467 11.55 -15.06 -5.38
C ALA A 467 12.64 -14.18 -4.74
N GLU A 468 13.12 -13.16 -5.45
CA GLU A 468 14.02 -12.12 -4.93
C GLU A 468 13.34 -11.37 -3.75
N ARG A 469 12.01 -11.18 -3.78
CA ARG A 469 11.18 -10.69 -2.65
C ARG A 469 11.23 -11.60 -1.43
N GLU A 470 10.96 -12.89 -1.58
CA GLU A 470 11.01 -13.84 -0.46
C GLU A 470 12.44 -14.02 0.05
N GLU A 471 13.45 -13.92 -0.83
CA GLU A 471 14.86 -13.90 -0.44
C GLU A 471 15.24 -12.61 0.30
N ALA A 472 14.66 -11.45 -0.05
CA ALA A 472 14.83 -10.20 0.68
C ALA A 472 14.15 -10.23 2.07
N LYS A 473 12.93 -10.76 2.15
CA LYS A 473 12.18 -11.01 3.40
C LYS A 473 12.91 -12.02 4.30
N ALA A 474 13.34 -13.16 3.76
CA ALA A 474 14.15 -14.14 4.47
C ALA A 474 15.52 -13.57 4.88
N ARG A 475 16.15 -12.71 4.07
CA ARG A 475 17.36 -11.98 4.48
C ARG A 475 17.08 -10.99 5.62
N TYR A 476 15.96 -10.28 5.62
CA TYR A 476 15.56 -9.40 6.73
C TYR A 476 15.34 -10.21 8.02
N GLU A 477 14.60 -11.31 7.95
CA GLU A 477 14.30 -12.18 9.09
C GLU A 477 15.57 -12.90 9.60
N ALA A 478 16.44 -13.42 8.73
CA ALA A 478 17.70 -14.04 9.11
C ALA A 478 18.75 -13.04 9.64
N LYS A 479 18.76 -11.79 9.13
CA LYS A 479 19.66 -10.72 9.60
C LYS A 479 19.21 -10.14 10.93
N LEU A 480 17.89 -10.12 11.22
CA LEU A 480 17.35 -9.85 12.55
C LEU A 480 17.60 -11.01 13.52
N ALA A 481 17.54 -12.26 13.05
CA ALA A 481 17.71 -13.42 13.92
C ALA A 481 19.07 -13.44 14.61
N GLY A 482 20.18 -13.23 13.87
CA GLY A 482 21.57 -13.29 14.37
C GLY A 482 22.01 -14.65 14.96
N LYS A 483 21.05 -15.56 15.15
CA LYS A 483 21.13 -16.93 15.63
C LYS A 483 20.91 -17.86 14.44
N LYS A 484 21.48 -19.07 14.50
CA LYS A 484 21.24 -20.12 13.49
C LYS A 484 19.74 -20.43 13.43
N TYR A 485 19.25 -20.74 12.22
CA TYR A 485 17.86 -21.17 11.93
C TYR A 485 17.26 -21.96 13.10
N TYR A 486 16.12 -21.49 13.61
CA TYR A 486 15.42 -21.93 14.82
C TYR A 486 15.75 -23.36 15.24
N LYS A 487 16.78 -23.54 16.08
CA LYS A 487 16.88 -24.79 16.81
C LYS A 487 15.70 -24.78 17.81
N PRO A 488 14.72 -25.70 17.72
CA PRO A 488 13.69 -25.79 18.75
C PRO A 488 14.37 -25.99 20.10
N ALA A 489 13.76 -25.51 21.18
CA ALA A 489 14.43 -25.36 22.48
C ALA A 489 14.59 -26.69 23.24
N THR A 490 15.21 -27.69 22.62
CA THR A 490 15.60 -29.00 23.18
C THR A 490 16.64 -28.89 24.31
N GLY A 491 16.91 -27.69 24.82
CA GLY A 491 17.64 -27.44 26.06
C GLY A 491 16.66 -26.98 27.14
N ASP A 492 15.98 -25.87 26.88
CA ASP A 492 15.16 -25.14 27.86
C ASP A 492 13.81 -25.82 28.13
N GLU A 493 13.16 -26.35 27.09
CA GLU A 493 11.96 -27.20 27.23
C GLU A 493 12.33 -28.52 27.93
N THR A 494 13.46 -29.12 27.58
CA THR A 494 13.98 -30.34 28.23
C THR A 494 14.28 -30.10 29.71
N HIS A 495 14.85 -28.95 30.08
CA HIS A 495 15.06 -28.59 31.48
C HIS A 495 13.73 -28.39 32.22
N THR A 496 12.77 -27.68 31.61
CA THR A 496 11.44 -27.46 32.20
C THR A 496 10.67 -28.78 32.36
N ARG A 497 10.72 -29.66 31.35
CA ARG A 497 10.14 -31.01 31.39
C ARG A 497 10.77 -31.86 32.50
N ALA A 498 12.09 -31.77 32.72
CA ALA A 498 12.77 -32.42 33.84
C ALA A 498 12.38 -31.84 35.22
N ARG A 499 12.11 -30.53 35.30
CA ARG A 499 11.60 -29.88 36.53
C ARG A 499 10.15 -30.25 36.85
N LEU A 500 9.29 -30.36 35.84
CA LEU A 500 7.86 -30.66 36.01
C LEU A 500 7.54 -32.16 36.09
N ASN A 501 8.42 -33.02 35.54
CA ASN A 501 8.34 -34.48 35.59
C ASN A 501 6.97 -35.07 35.18
N ARG A 502 6.32 -34.46 34.19
CA ARG A 502 5.06 -34.93 33.59
C ARG A 502 5.02 -34.66 32.07
N PRO A 503 4.14 -35.34 31.31
CA PRO A 503 3.81 -34.96 29.93
C PRO A 503 3.36 -33.50 29.83
N LEU A 504 3.75 -32.83 28.73
CA LEU A 504 3.36 -31.45 28.40
C LEU A 504 2.37 -31.42 27.24
N THR A 505 1.36 -30.55 27.30
CA THR A 505 0.53 -30.22 26.13
C THR A 505 1.37 -29.43 25.11
N TYR A 506 0.92 -29.33 23.85
CA TYR A 506 1.67 -28.60 22.82
C TYR A 506 1.82 -27.11 23.16
N ALA A 507 0.75 -26.47 23.66
CA ALA A 507 0.79 -25.08 24.13
C ALA A 507 1.77 -24.88 25.30
N GLU A 508 1.90 -25.86 26.20
CA GLU A 508 2.90 -25.81 27.27
C GLU A 508 4.33 -25.91 26.73
N LYS A 509 4.61 -26.77 25.76
CA LYS A 509 5.93 -26.86 25.12
C LYS A 509 6.33 -25.52 24.49
N ILE A 510 5.42 -24.85 23.77
CA ILE A 510 5.68 -23.54 23.18
C ILE A 510 5.89 -22.49 24.27
N LEU A 511 4.98 -22.35 25.24
CA LEU A 511 5.14 -21.31 26.27
C LEU A 511 6.39 -21.52 27.13
N TYR A 512 6.76 -22.76 27.46
CA TYR A 512 7.88 -23.04 28.34
C TYR A 512 9.24 -23.01 27.62
N SER A 513 9.28 -23.24 26.30
CA SER A 513 10.47 -23.00 25.47
C SER A 513 10.81 -21.52 25.28
N HIS A 514 9.85 -20.61 25.52
CA HIS A 514 10.01 -19.16 25.35
C HIS A 514 10.12 -18.41 26.69
N LEU A 515 10.48 -19.09 27.79
CA LEU A 515 10.70 -18.45 29.08
C LEU A 515 12.00 -17.62 29.11
N ASP A 516 11.96 -16.47 29.77
CA ASP A 516 13.13 -15.62 30.05
C ASP A 516 14.12 -16.27 31.03
N ASP A 517 13.60 -17.10 31.95
CA ASP A 517 14.37 -17.94 32.86
C ASP A 517 13.70 -19.34 33.00
N PRO A 518 14.04 -20.32 32.15
CA PRO A 518 13.51 -21.68 32.24
C PRO A 518 13.98 -22.46 33.49
N HIS A 519 15.00 -21.96 34.21
CA HIS A 519 15.56 -22.62 35.39
C HIS A 519 14.85 -22.19 36.68
N GLY A 520 14.66 -20.90 36.91
CA GLY A 520 14.09 -20.34 38.13
C GLY A 520 12.59 -20.01 38.07
N GLN A 521 11.99 -19.82 36.90
CA GLN A 521 10.56 -19.49 36.76
C GLN A 521 9.66 -20.51 37.47
N LYS A 522 8.74 -20.03 38.31
CA LYS A 522 7.64 -20.84 38.88
C LYS A 522 6.56 -21.06 37.82
N ILE A 523 6.04 -22.27 37.70
CA ILE A 523 5.10 -22.67 36.66
C ILE A 523 3.94 -23.43 37.31
N GLU A 524 2.75 -22.84 37.26
CA GLU A 524 1.51 -23.40 37.82
C GLU A 524 0.33 -22.82 37.05
N ARG A 525 -0.46 -23.68 36.37
CA ARG A 525 -1.59 -23.28 35.52
C ARG A 525 -2.63 -22.50 36.33
N GLY A 526 -3.07 -21.36 35.82
CA GLY A 526 -4.03 -20.48 36.47
C GLY A 526 -3.50 -19.63 37.64
N VAL A 527 -2.21 -19.76 38.01
CA VAL A 527 -1.63 -19.09 39.19
C VAL A 527 -0.40 -18.25 38.84
N SER A 528 0.65 -18.86 38.27
CA SER A 528 1.93 -18.17 38.04
C SER A 528 1.86 -17.13 36.92
N TYR A 529 2.64 -16.04 37.01
CA TYR A 529 2.94 -15.18 35.86
C TYR A 529 4.25 -15.65 35.20
N LEU A 530 4.16 -16.11 33.96
CA LEU A 530 5.28 -16.52 33.11
C LEU A 530 5.92 -15.28 32.49
N LYS A 531 7.25 -15.16 32.58
CA LYS A 531 8.03 -14.15 31.86
C LYS A 531 8.50 -14.73 30.54
N LEU A 532 7.98 -14.21 29.45
CA LEU A 532 8.11 -14.77 28.10
C LEU A 532 8.89 -13.87 27.15
N ARG A 533 9.49 -14.48 26.14
CA ARG A 533 10.17 -13.85 25.01
C ARG A 533 9.49 -14.25 23.69
N PRO A 534 8.42 -13.56 23.26
CA PRO A 534 7.86 -13.76 21.94
C PRO A 534 8.89 -13.49 20.85
N ASP A 535 8.84 -14.27 19.76
CA ASP A 535 9.73 -14.11 18.61
C ASP A 535 9.50 -12.76 17.93
N ARG A 536 8.24 -12.36 17.80
CA ARG A 536 7.82 -11.22 16.97
C ARG A 536 6.54 -10.54 17.44
N VAL A 537 6.37 -9.31 16.95
CA VAL A 537 5.23 -8.42 17.24
C VAL A 537 4.46 -8.09 15.95
N ALA A 538 3.14 -7.99 16.02
CA ALA A 538 2.30 -7.56 14.90
C ALA A 538 1.20 -6.58 15.32
N CYS A 539 1.10 -5.44 14.65
CA CYS A 539 0.16 -4.37 14.97
C CYS A 539 -0.72 -4.01 13.77
N GLN A 540 -1.99 -3.67 14.00
CA GLN A 540 -2.90 -3.14 12.96
C GLN A 540 -3.06 -1.62 13.10
N ASP A 541 -3.36 -0.90 12.02
CA ASP A 541 -3.27 0.57 11.95
C ASP A 541 -4.08 1.32 13.01
N ALA A 542 -5.22 0.80 13.46
CA ALA A 542 -6.04 1.38 14.53
C ALA A 542 -5.47 1.21 15.96
N THR A 543 -4.48 0.35 16.19
CA THR A 543 -3.75 0.22 17.48
C THR A 543 -2.26 0.53 17.38
N ALA A 544 -1.64 0.28 16.23
CA ALA A 544 -0.25 0.61 15.91
C ALA A 544 0.06 2.10 16.15
N GLN A 545 -0.89 3.00 15.89
CA GLN A 545 -0.76 4.42 16.21
C GLN A 545 -0.32 4.65 17.67
N MET A 546 -1.07 4.08 18.62
CA MET A 546 -0.85 4.30 20.05
C MET A 546 0.30 3.46 20.62
N ALA A 547 0.51 2.24 20.09
CA ALA A 547 1.67 1.43 20.43
C ALA A 547 2.99 2.10 20.00
N ILE A 548 3.04 2.67 18.79
CA ILE A 548 4.24 3.37 18.30
C ILE A 548 4.45 4.70 19.04
N LEU A 549 3.39 5.46 19.33
CA LEU A 549 3.52 6.69 20.14
C LEU A 549 4.06 6.40 21.55
N GLN A 550 3.65 5.30 22.19
CA GLN A 550 4.24 4.83 23.45
C GLN A 550 5.71 4.40 23.28
N PHE A 551 6.04 3.67 22.20
CA PHE A 551 7.43 3.27 21.91
C PHE A 551 8.36 4.49 21.67
N MET A 552 7.88 5.51 20.95
CA MET A 552 8.57 6.79 20.76
C MET A 552 8.89 7.46 22.10
N SER A 553 7.92 7.49 23.02
CA SER A 553 8.08 8.03 24.38
C SER A 553 9.02 7.21 25.27
N ALA A 554 9.35 5.96 24.92
CA ALA A 554 10.39 5.17 25.60
C ALA A 554 11.82 5.55 25.16
N GLY A 555 11.99 6.41 24.16
CA GLY A 555 13.28 6.96 23.70
C GLY A 555 14.17 5.98 22.92
N MET A 556 13.66 4.81 22.55
CA MET A 556 14.47 3.74 21.97
C MET A 556 14.74 3.92 20.46
N PRO A 557 15.94 3.59 19.95
CA PRO A 557 16.33 3.91 18.56
C PRO A 557 15.78 2.93 17.50
N GLN A 558 15.40 1.72 17.89
CA GLN A 558 14.78 0.69 17.05
C GLN A 558 14.09 -0.35 17.93
N VAL A 559 13.13 -1.09 17.37
CA VAL A 559 12.57 -2.28 18.03
C VAL A 559 13.61 -3.40 18.16
N ALA A 560 13.49 -4.19 19.23
CA ALA A 560 14.37 -5.32 19.51
C ALA A 560 14.00 -6.59 18.72
N ASN A 561 12.70 -6.86 18.58
CA ASN A 561 12.17 -8.03 17.89
C ASN A 561 11.60 -7.68 16.51
N PRO A 562 11.62 -8.61 15.53
CA PRO A 562 10.88 -8.48 14.27
C PRO A 562 9.45 -7.99 14.52
N SER A 563 9.13 -6.81 13.99
CA SER A 563 7.85 -6.13 14.21
C SER A 563 7.23 -5.75 12.87
N THR A 564 5.90 -5.80 12.78
CA THR A 564 5.15 -5.42 11.55
C THR A 564 3.89 -4.63 11.85
N VAL A 565 3.60 -3.61 11.02
CA VAL A 565 2.34 -2.85 11.00
C VAL A 565 1.54 -3.19 9.74
N HIS A 566 0.22 -3.30 9.87
CA HIS A 566 -0.72 -3.66 8.81
C HIS A 566 -1.86 -2.63 8.71
N CYS A 567 -2.19 -2.16 7.51
CA CYS A 567 -3.17 -1.09 7.30
C CYS A 567 -4.51 -1.60 6.76
N ASP A 568 -5.37 -2.04 7.68
CA ASP A 568 -6.60 -2.80 7.40
C ASP A 568 -7.86 -2.34 8.17
N HIS A 569 -7.74 -1.53 9.23
CA HIS A 569 -8.88 -1.07 10.05
C HIS A 569 -9.39 0.34 9.70
N LEU A 570 -8.68 1.10 8.85
CA LEU A 570 -9.09 2.47 8.46
C LEU A 570 -9.70 2.57 7.04
N ILE A 571 -10.01 1.44 6.40
CA ILE A 571 -10.62 1.37 5.06
C ILE A 571 -12.12 1.06 5.20
N GLU A 572 -12.96 2.04 4.89
CA GLU A 572 -14.42 1.95 4.98
C GLU A 572 -15.06 1.48 3.68
N ALA A 573 -15.84 0.40 3.76
CA ALA A 573 -16.62 -0.12 2.63
C ALA A 573 -17.79 0.80 2.29
N GLN A 574 -17.93 1.18 1.01
CA GLN A 574 -19.04 2.01 0.52
C GLN A 574 -19.45 1.67 -0.92
N ILE A 575 -18.50 1.61 -1.86
CA ILE A 575 -18.79 1.43 -3.31
C ILE A 575 -17.89 0.42 -4.05
N GLY A 576 -16.97 -0.26 -3.36
CA GLY A 576 -16.15 -1.34 -3.92
C GLY A 576 -14.64 -1.06 -3.92
N GLY A 577 -13.87 -2.14 -3.95
CA GLY A 577 -12.47 -2.22 -3.50
C GLY A 577 -11.55 -1.05 -3.87
N GLU A 578 -11.27 -0.82 -5.16
CA GLU A 578 -10.30 0.21 -5.57
C GLU A 578 -10.69 1.63 -5.14
N LYS A 579 -11.99 1.95 -5.20
CA LYS A 579 -12.52 3.27 -4.87
C LYS A 579 -12.54 3.51 -3.36
N ASP A 580 -12.97 2.51 -2.60
CA ASP A 580 -12.95 2.54 -1.14
C ASP A 580 -11.51 2.63 -0.60
N LEU A 581 -10.56 1.92 -1.23
CA LEU A 581 -9.13 2.01 -0.94
C LEU A 581 -8.55 3.39 -1.26
N THR A 582 -8.83 3.96 -2.44
CA THR A 582 -8.35 5.30 -2.83
C THR A 582 -8.86 6.35 -1.84
N ARG A 583 -10.17 6.32 -1.55
CA ARG A 583 -10.84 7.19 -0.57
C ARG A 583 -10.23 7.06 0.83
N ALA A 584 -9.88 5.84 1.26
CA ALA A 584 -9.24 5.61 2.55
C ALA A 584 -7.80 6.13 2.60
N ILE A 585 -7.03 6.03 1.51
CA ILE A 585 -5.68 6.59 1.38
C ILE A 585 -5.74 8.12 1.51
N ASP A 586 -6.69 8.79 0.84
CA ASP A 586 -6.85 10.24 0.94
C ASP A 586 -7.29 10.69 2.35
N ILE A 587 -8.32 10.04 2.92
CA ILE A 587 -8.90 10.41 4.24
C ILE A 587 -7.94 10.12 5.41
N ASN A 588 -7.07 9.12 5.29
CA ASN A 588 -6.15 8.71 6.36
C ASN A 588 -4.68 9.00 6.04
N LYS A 589 -4.40 9.82 5.02
CA LYS A 589 -3.02 10.06 4.55
C LYS A 589 -2.04 10.42 5.66
N GLU A 590 -2.42 11.31 6.58
CA GLU A 590 -1.59 11.70 7.73
C GLU A 590 -1.23 10.51 8.64
N VAL A 591 -2.19 9.63 8.92
CA VAL A 591 -1.97 8.43 9.74
C VAL A 591 -1.07 7.42 9.00
N TYR A 592 -1.26 7.27 7.68
CA TYR A 592 -0.41 6.38 6.87
C TYR A 592 1.01 6.94 6.65
N ASP A 593 1.18 8.25 6.50
CA ASP A 593 2.47 8.93 6.47
C ASP A 593 3.21 8.75 7.80
N PHE A 594 2.50 8.91 8.94
CA PHE A 594 3.02 8.65 10.28
C PHE A 594 3.47 7.19 10.45
N LEU A 595 2.58 6.22 10.20
CA LEU A 595 2.91 4.81 10.39
C LEU A 595 4.05 4.38 9.45
N SER A 596 4.06 4.82 8.19
CA SER A 596 5.13 4.56 7.23
C SER A 596 6.48 5.12 7.71
N SER A 597 6.52 6.40 8.11
CA SER A 597 7.76 7.06 8.56
C SER A 597 8.25 6.57 9.92
N ALA A 598 7.36 6.25 10.85
CA ALA A 598 7.71 5.65 12.14
C ALA A 598 8.25 4.22 11.96
N CYS A 599 7.62 3.40 11.12
CA CYS A 599 8.10 2.06 10.82
C CYS A 599 9.49 2.09 10.17
N ALA A 600 9.68 2.99 9.20
CA ALA A 600 10.97 3.24 8.58
C ALA A 600 12.03 3.73 9.58
N LYS A 601 11.67 4.52 10.61
CA LYS A 601 12.60 4.98 11.64
C LYS A 601 13.02 3.87 12.59
N TYR A 602 12.05 3.13 13.12
CA TYR A 602 12.23 2.21 14.25
C TYR A 602 12.47 0.75 13.86
N ASN A 603 12.75 0.46 12.59
CA ASN A 603 13.03 -0.87 12.06
C ASN A 603 11.83 -1.84 12.10
N ILE A 604 10.66 -1.35 11.72
CA ILE A 604 9.41 -2.10 11.67
C ILE A 604 9.02 -2.29 10.19
N GLY A 605 8.53 -3.48 9.81
CA GLY A 605 8.00 -3.72 8.47
C GLY A 605 6.60 -3.12 8.31
N PHE A 606 6.32 -2.44 7.19
CA PHE A 606 5.05 -1.75 6.98
C PHE A 606 4.28 -2.33 5.79
N TRP A 607 3.10 -2.90 6.05
CA TRP A 607 2.15 -3.33 5.02
C TRP A 607 1.16 -2.20 4.73
N ARG A 608 1.21 -1.71 3.48
CA ARG A 608 0.47 -0.54 3.00
C ARG A 608 -1.05 -0.79 2.97
N PRO A 609 -1.88 0.26 2.95
CA PRO A 609 -3.33 0.13 2.79
C PRO A 609 -3.70 -0.76 1.60
N GLY A 610 -4.62 -1.71 1.81
CA GLY A 610 -5.05 -2.67 0.78
C GLY A 610 -4.13 -3.88 0.58
N SER A 611 -3.04 -4.02 1.35
CA SER A 611 -2.23 -5.25 1.42
C SER A 611 -3.04 -6.49 1.83
N GLY A 612 -3.95 -6.33 2.79
CA GLY A 612 -4.66 -7.42 3.43
C GLY A 612 -4.87 -7.18 4.92
N ILE A 613 -5.71 -8.04 5.49
CA ILE A 613 -6.01 -8.07 6.91
C ILE A 613 -4.85 -8.75 7.65
N ILE A 614 -4.42 -8.16 8.76
CA ILE A 614 -3.26 -8.57 9.56
C ILE A 614 -3.13 -10.10 9.73
N HIS A 615 -4.23 -10.78 10.09
CA HIS A 615 -4.21 -12.21 10.40
C HIS A 615 -4.04 -13.11 9.18
N GLN A 616 -4.53 -12.69 8.01
CA GLN A 616 -4.30 -13.40 6.75
C GLN A 616 -2.84 -13.23 6.32
N ILE A 617 -2.32 -12.00 6.36
CA ILE A 617 -0.91 -11.72 6.04
C ILE A 617 0.02 -12.48 7.01
N LEU A 618 -0.31 -12.54 8.31
CA LEU A 618 0.40 -13.33 9.31
C LEU A 618 0.42 -14.82 8.94
N LEU A 619 -0.72 -15.43 8.61
CA LEU A 619 -0.77 -16.84 8.23
C LEU A 619 0.05 -17.11 6.95
N GLU A 620 -0.09 -16.26 5.93
CA GLU A 620 0.58 -16.36 4.62
C GLU A 620 2.10 -16.16 4.69
N ASN A 621 2.59 -15.30 5.60
CA ASN A 621 3.98 -14.82 5.56
C ASN A 621 4.82 -15.17 6.78
N TYR A 622 4.24 -15.25 7.98
CA TYR A 622 4.96 -15.03 9.24
C TYR A 622 4.69 -16.03 10.36
N ALA A 623 3.57 -16.75 10.31
CA ALA A 623 3.25 -17.82 11.25
C ALA A 623 3.98 -19.11 10.88
N PHE A 624 4.53 -19.82 11.87
CA PHE A 624 5.23 -21.08 11.71
C PHE A 624 5.07 -21.98 12.95
N PRO A 625 5.21 -23.32 12.81
CA PRO A 625 5.06 -24.25 13.92
C PRO A 625 6.06 -24.01 15.05
N GLY A 626 5.55 -23.95 16.28
CA GLY A 626 6.36 -23.90 17.51
C GLY A 626 6.77 -22.50 17.96
N GLY A 627 6.53 -21.45 17.18
CA GLY A 627 6.87 -20.07 17.56
C GLY A 627 5.86 -19.41 18.51
N LEU A 628 6.27 -18.27 19.10
CA LEU A 628 5.46 -17.43 19.96
C LEU A 628 5.31 -16.01 19.38
N LEU A 629 4.09 -15.59 19.09
CA LEU A 629 3.76 -14.26 18.56
C LEU A 629 2.82 -13.51 19.51
N ILE A 630 3.04 -12.20 19.68
CA ILE A 630 2.03 -11.31 20.24
C ILE A 630 1.55 -10.30 19.18
N GLY A 631 0.26 -9.96 19.23
CA GLY A 631 -0.31 -8.97 18.32
C GLY A 631 -1.33 -8.05 18.99
N THR A 632 -1.41 -6.80 18.54
CA THR A 632 -2.27 -5.77 19.17
C THR A 632 -3.75 -5.89 18.80
N ASP A 633 -4.21 -7.11 18.49
CA ASP A 633 -5.57 -7.43 18.06
C ASP A 633 -6.09 -8.70 18.74
N SER A 634 -7.41 -8.84 18.90
CA SER A 634 -8.00 -10.01 19.56
C SER A 634 -7.94 -11.30 18.72
N HIS A 635 -7.88 -11.21 17.39
CA HIS A 635 -7.99 -12.36 16.48
C HIS A 635 -6.65 -12.93 16.03
N THR A 636 -5.55 -12.43 16.62
CA THR A 636 -4.18 -12.96 16.49
C THR A 636 -4.04 -14.48 16.67
N PRO A 637 -4.84 -15.19 17.50
CA PRO A 637 -4.90 -16.65 17.54
C PRO A 637 -5.09 -17.37 16.19
N ASN A 638 -5.52 -16.69 15.12
CA ASN A 638 -5.56 -17.23 13.74
C ASN A 638 -4.27 -17.96 13.32
N ALA A 639 -3.09 -17.47 13.74
CA ALA A 639 -1.80 -18.09 13.42
C ALA A 639 -1.58 -19.47 14.10
N GLY A 640 -2.41 -19.85 15.08
CA GLY A 640 -2.45 -21.20 15.65
C GLY A 640 -2.87 -22.29 14.66
N GLY A 641 -3.43 -21.91 13.50
CA GLY A 641 -3.65 -22.80 12.36
C GLY A 641 -2.38 -23.24 11.62
N LEU A 642 -1.23 -22.62 11.92
CA LEU A 642 0.11 -23.11 11.56
C LEU A 642 0.92 -23.49 12.81
N GLY A 643 0.26 -23.89 13.89
CA GLY A 643 0.90 -24.43 15.09
C GLY A 643 1.73 -23.43 15.89
N MET A 644 1.44 -22.13 15.76
CA MET A 644 2.10 -21.04 16.50
C MET A 644 1.25 -20.64 17.71
N CYS A 645 1.84 -20.44 18.90
CA CYS A 645 1.12 -19.74 19.97
C CYS A 645 1.07 -18.24 19.65
N ALA A 646 -0.09 -17.75 19.23
CA ALA A 646 -0.28 -16.37 18.81
C ALA A 646 -1.32 -15.67 19.69
N ILE A 647 -0.90 -14.71 20.52
CA ILE A 647 -1.73 -14.17 21.60
C ILE A 647 -2.07 -12.69 21.37
N GLY A 648 -3.36 -12.35 21.52
CA GLY A 648 -3.84 -10.97 21.46
C GLY A 648 -3.50 -10.18 22.74
N VAL A 649 -2.99 -8.95 22.56
CA VAL A 649 -2.50 -8.07 23.63
C VAL A 649 -2.85 -6.59 23.38
N GLY A 650 -2.62 -5.72 24.37
CA GLY A 650 -2.67 -4.27 24.18
C GLY A 650 -1.40 -3.71 23.54
N GLY A 651 -1.40 -2.43 23.16
CA GLY A 651 -0.23 -1.77 22.58
C GLY A 651 0.95 -1.69 23.55
N ALA A 652 0.71 -1.38 24.82
CA ALA A 652 1.75 -1.36 25.86
C ALA A 652 2.46 -2.72 26.08
N ASP A 653 1.76 -3.85 25.91
CA ASP A 653 2.37 -5.19 25.95
C ASP A 653 3.24 -5.46 24.70
N ALA A 654 2.84 -4.94 23.53
CA ALA A 654 3.67 -4.95 22.34
C ALA A 654 4.91 -4.06 22.51
N VAL A 655 4.79 -2.93 23.23
CA VAL A 655 5.92 -2.03 23.56
C VAL A 655 6.94 -2.74 24.45
N ASP A 656 6.55 -3.54 25.45
CA ASP A 656 7.50 -4.34 26.26
C ASP A 656 8.44 -5.16 25.37
N VAL A 657 7.88 -5.94 24.42
CA VAL A 657 8.67 -6.82 23.55
C VAL A 657 9.47 -6.03 22.52
N MET A 658 8.88 -4.97 21.93
CA MET A 658 9.64 -4.03 21.11
C MET A 658 10.80 -3.37 21.87
N ALA A 659 10.69 -3.24 23.21
CA ALA A 659 11.71 -2.70 24.11
C ALA A 659 12.67 -3.73 24.71
N ASN A 660 12.66 -4.99 24.25
CA ASN A 660 13.46 -6.10 24.80
C ASN A 660 13.17 -6.42 26.28
N LEU A 661 11.95 -6.22 26.76
CA LEU A 661 11.53 -6.67 28.08
C LEU A 661 10.82 -8.04 28.01
N PRO A 662 10.86 -8.86 29.09
CA PRO A 662 10.03 -10.04 29.18
C PRO A 662 8.56 -9.65 29.28
N TRP A 663 7.71 -10.24 28.43
CA TRP A 663 6.27 -10.05 28.48
C TRP A 663 5.65 -10.98 29.54
N GLU A 664 4.78 -10.45 30.40
CA GLU A 664 4.17 -11.23 31.48
C GLU A 664 2.81 -11.81 31.10
N LEU A 665 2.74 -13.15 30.99
CA LEU A 665 1.50 -13.88 30.76
C LEU A 665 1.11 -14.71 32.00
N LYS A 666 -0.10 -14.53 32.52
CA LYS A 666 -0.64 -15.45 33.53
C LYS A 666 -0.75 -16.85 32.91
N ALA A 667 -0.05 -17.82 33.50
CA ALA A 667 0.09 -19.19 33.02
C ALA A 667 -1.29 -19.79 32.72
N PRO A 668 -1.61 -20.11 31.46
CA PRO A 668 -2.96 -20.51 31.12
C PRO A 668 -3.28 -21.93 31.58
N LYS A 669 -4.57 -22.20 31.77
CA LYS A 669 -5.11 -23.58 31.73
C LYS A 669 -5.11 -24.12 30.29
N VAL A 670 -5.31 -25.41 30.09
CA VAL A 670 -5.43 -25.98 28.74
C VAL A 670 -6.73 -26.76 28.58
N ILE A 671 -7.57 -26.35 27.63
CA ILE A 671 -8.81 -27.06 27.25
C ILE A 671 -8.49 -27.91 26.01
N GLY A 672 -8.54 -29.22 26.15
CA GLY A 672 -8.40 -30.14 25.02
C GLY A 672 -9.70 -30.23 24.23
N VAL A 673 -9.65 -30.04 22.92
CA VAL A 673 -10.76 -30.33 22.00
C VAL A 673 -10.36 -31.46 21.08
N LYS A 674 -10.84 -32.66 21.41
CA LYS A 674 -10.56 -33.90 20.70
C LYS A 674 -11.48 -34.04 19.49
N LEU A 675 -10.89 -33.99 18.30
CA LEU A 675 -11.60 -34.14 17.03
C LEU A 675 -11.51 -35.59 16.54
N THR A 676 -12.66 -36.16 16.16
CA THR A 676 -12.77 -37.51 15.60
C THR A 676 -13.63 -37.49 14.32
N GLY A 677 -13.57 -38.55 13.51
CA GLY A 677 -14.23 -38.56 12.20
C GLY A 677 -13.60 -37.56 11.22
N GLN A 678 -14.37 -37.17 10.20
CA GLN A 678 -14.00 -36.19 9.17
C GLN A 678 -15.23 -35.36 8.77
N LEU A 679 -15.02 -34.07 8.43
CA LEU A 679 -16.08 -33.20 7.90
C LEU A 679 -16.60 -33.71 6.55
N SER A 680 -17.89 -33.49 6.25
CA SER A 680 -18.46 -33.90 4.96
C SER A 680 -19.61 -32.98 4.48
N GLY A 681 -19.81 -32.94 3.16
CA GLY A 681 -20.87 -32.16 2.52
C GLY A 681 -20.79 -30.66 2.84
N TRP A 682 -21.86 -30.16 3.45
CA TRP A 682 -22.00 -28.74 3.83
C TRP A 682 -21.23 -28.35 5.10
N ALA A 683 -20.78 -29.32 5.90
CA ALA A 683 -20.02 -29.02 7.12
C ALA A 683 -18.61 -28.48 6.78
N SER A 684 -18.16 -27.51 7.57
CA SER A 684 -16.94 -26.74 7.33
C SER A 684 -16.11 -26.58 8.63
N PRO A 685 -14.84 -26.16 8.54
CA PRO A 685 -14.02 -25.86 9.72
C PRO A 685 -14.65 -24.82 10.65
N LYS A 686 -15.44 -23.89 10.09
CA LYS A 686 -16.14 -22.86 10.86
C LYS A 686 -17.18 -23.44 11.82
N ASP A 687 -17.86 -24.51 11.44
CA ASP A 687 -18.90 -25.14 12.25
C ASP A 687 -18.33 -25.77 13.53
N ILE A 688 -17.07 -26.17 13.52
CA ILE A 688 -16.36 -26.72 14.70
C ILE A 688 -16.26 -25.63 15.79
N ILE A 689 -15.75 -24.44 15.45
CA ILE A 689 -15.62 -23.35 16.43
C ILE A 689 -16.97 -22.73 16.80
N LEU A 690 -17.95 -22.69 15.89
CA LEU A 690 -19.33 -22.31 16.24
C LEU A 690 -19.96 -23.29 17.25
N LYS A 691 -19.66 -24.59 17.12
CA LYS A 691 -20.08 -25.62 18.09
C LYS A 691 -19.35 -25.50 19.43
N VAL A 692 -18.02 -25.31 19.42
CA VAL A 692 -17.23 -25.07 20.64
C VAL A 692 -17.69 -23.80 21.37
N ALA A 693 -18.02 -22.73 20.64
CA ALA A 693 -18.57 -21.51 21.23
C ALA A 693 -19.91 -21.76 21.95
N GLY A 694 -20.81 -22.55 21.35
CA GLY A 694 -22.05 -22.96 22.01
C GLY A 694 -21.89 -23.90 23.21
N ILE A 695 -20.75 -24.60 23.32
CA ILE A 695 -20.43 -25.47 24.47
C ILE A 695 -19.78 -24.68 25.61
N LEU A 696 -18.86 -23.76 25.30
CA LEU A 696 -18.09 -23.01 26.29
C LEU A 696 -18.70 -21.67 26.70
N THR A 697 -19.58 -21.08 25.89
CA THR A 697 -20.05 -19.68 25.99
C THR A 697 -18.93 -18.65 25.82
N VAL A 698 -19.27 -17.36 25.71
CA VAL A 698 -18.31 -16.24 25.69
C VAL A 698 -17.37 -16.14 26.90
N LYS A 699 -17.55 -16.98 27.93
CA LYS A 699 -16.71 -17.00 29.15
C LYS A 699 -15.84 -18.25 29.31
N GLY A 700 -16.16 -19.38 28.69
CA GLY A 700 -15.58 -20.69 29.07
C GLY A 700 -14.09 -20.87 28.75
N GLY A 701 -13.55 -20.10 27.81
CA GLY A 701 -12.12 -20.10 27.50
C GLY A 701 -11.28 -19.18 28.40
N THR A 702 -11.90 -18.39 29.29
CA THR A 702 -11.21 -17.30 30.02
C THR A 702 -10.01 -17.79 30.83
N GLY A 703 -8.80 -17.35 30.44
CA GLY A 703 -7.55 -17.75 31.09
C GLY A 703 -7.03 -19.14 30.69
N ALA A 704 -7.59 -19.77 29.66
CA ALA A 704 -7.10 -21.02 29.08
C ALA A 704 -6.59 -20.83 27.64
N ILE A 705 -5.81 -21.79 27.16
CA ILE A 705 -5.57 -22.03 25.73
C ILE A 705 -6.44 -23.21 25.30
N VAL A 706 -7.02 -23.15 24.10
CA VAL A 706 -7.72 -24.29 23.50
C VAL A 706 -6.76 -25.04 22.58
N GLU A 707 -6.54 -26.31 22.86
CA GLU A 707 -5.62 -27.17 22.13
C GLU A 707 -6.41 -28.26 21.40
N TYR A 708 -6.36 -28.25 20.07
CA TYR A 708 -7.12 -29.17 19.22
C TYR A 708 -6.28 -30.40 18.89
N HIS A 709 -6.79 -31.59 19.19
CA HIS A 709 -6.01 -32.83 19.07
C HIS A 709 -6.86 -34.01 18.59
N GLY A 710 -6.24 -35.17 18.36
CA GLY A 710 -6.91 -36.38 17.89
C GLY A 710 -7.04 -36.50 16.36
N PRO A 711 -7.53 -37.65 15.85
CA PRO A 711 -7.40 -38.04 14.44
C PRO A 711 -8.21 -37.19 13.45
N GLY A 712 -9.19 -36.41 13.91
CA GLY A 712 -9.93 -35.48 13.06
C GLY A 712 -9.11 -34.29 12.58
N VAL A 713 -8.02 -33.94 13.28
CA VAL A 713 -7.13 -32.80 12.95
C VAL A 713 -6.55 -32.91 11.53
N ASP A 714 -6.14 -34.10 11.10
CA ASP A 714 -5.50 -34.30 9.78
C ASP A 714 -6.49 -34.21 8.59
N SER A 715 -7.79 -34.13 8.88
CA SER A 715 -8.85 -33.88 7.89
C SER A 715 -9.09 -32.38 7.61
N ILE A 716 -8.50 -31.48 8.40
CA ILE A 716 -8.73 -30.03 8.34
C ILE A 716 -7.52 -29.36 7.66
N SER A 717 -7.75 -28.43 6.75
CA SER A 717 -6.71 -27.59 6.13
C SER A 717 -6.05 -26.63 7.14
N ALA A 718 -4.83 -26.17 6.89
CA ALA A 718 -4.20 -25.15 7.74
C ALA A 718 -5.01 -23.84 7.82
N THR A 719 -5.72 -23.49 6.74
CA THR A 719 -6.66 -22.36 6.68
C THR A 719 -7.91 -22.61 7.52
N GLY A 720 -8.46 -23.82 7.50
CA GLY A 720 -9.56 -24.24 8.37
C GLY A 720 -9.18 -24.29 9.84
N MET A 721 -7.97 -24.76 10.17
CA MET A 721 -7.42 -24.64 11.53
C MET A 721 -7.26 -23.17 11.94
N GLY A 722 -6.85 -22.29 11.00
CA GLY A 722 -6.81 -20.85 11.19
C GLY A 722 -8.18 -20.26 11.53
N THR A 723 -9.22 -20.60 10.76
CA THR A 723 -10.63 -20.26 11.05
C THR A 723 -11.05 -20.64 12.47
N ILE A 724 -10.70 -21.85 12.89
CA ILE A 724 -11.05 -22.40 14.21
C ILE A 724 -10.32 -21.63 15.33
N CYS A 725 -9.01 -21.40 15.19
CA CYS A 725 -8.25 -20.70 16.21
C CYS A 725 -8.58 -19.21 16.28
N ASN A 726 -8.86 -18.56 15.14
CA ASN A 726 -9.32 -17.16 15.03
C ASN A 726 -10.49 -16.90 15.97
N MET A 727 -11.59 -17.65 15.80
CA MET A 727 -12.82 -17.46 16.58
C MET A 727 -12.75 -18.08 17.99
N GLY A 728 -11.61 -18.67 18.38
CA GLY A 728 -11.29 -18.95 19.79
C GLY A 728 -11.20 -17.69 20.67
N ALA A 729 -11.02 -16.51 20.07
CA ALA A 729 -11.10 -15.23 20.77
C ALA A 729 -12.51 -14.94 21.34
N GLU A 730 -13.57 -15.47 20.73
CA GLU A 730 -14.96 -15.17 21.11
C GLU A 730 -15.42 -15.90 22.38
N ILE A 731 -14.73 -16.97 22.77
CA ILE A 731 -14.94 -17.69 24.05
C ILE A 731 -14.04 -17.17 25.19
N GLY A 732 -13.27 -16.10 24.94
CA GLY A 732 -12.34 -15.51 25.91
C GLY A 732 -11.00 -16.23 26.06
N ALA A 733 -10.64 -17.15 25.15
CA ALA A 733 -9.38 -17.88 25.21
C ALA A 733 -8.15 -16.96 25.09
N THR A 734 -7.07 -17.33 25.77
CA THR A 734 -5.76 -16.65 25.65
C THR A 734 -5.20 -16.80 24.24
N THR A 735 -5.30 -18.01 23.69
CA THR A 735 -5.12 -18.33 22.26
C THR A 735 -5.70 -19.72 21.98
N SER A 736 -5.56 -20.21 20.75
CA SER A 736 -5.96 -21.55 20.30
C SER A 736 -4.91 -22.10 19.35
N VAL A 737 -4.60 -23.40 19.42
CA VAL A 737 -3.51 -24.01 18.65
C VAL A 737 -3.83 -25.44 18.20
N PHE A 738 -3.31 -25.81 17.03
CA PHE A 738 -3.25 -27.19 16.53
C PHE A 738 -1.80 -27.70 16.51
N PRO A 739 -1.54 -29.00 16.77
CA PRO A 739 -0.22 -29.62 16.62
C PRO A 739 0.22 -29.65 15.15
N PHE A 740 1.53 -29.73 14.91
CA PHE A 740 2.06 -29.79 13.54
C PHE A 740 1.64 -31.08 12.82
N ASN A 741 1.20 -30.91 11.56
CA ASN A 741 0.89 -31.98 10.64
C ASN A 741 1.18 -31.61 9.17
N GLU A 742 0.96 -32.57 8.27
CA GLU A 742 1.22 -32.42 6.84
C GLU A 742 0.37 -31.33 6.17
N ARG A 743 -0.80 -30.97 6.71
CA ARG A 743 -1.64 -29.87 6.18
C ARG A 743 -0.98 -28.50 6.38
N MET A 744 -0.21 -28.35 7.46
CA MET A 744 0.64 -27.17 7.67
C MET A 744 1.84 -27.19 6.72
N HIS A 745 2.42 -28.36 6.41
CA HIS A 745 3.49 -28.48 5.41
C HIS A 745 3.00 -28.09 4.01
N GLU A 746 1.88 -28.65 3.55
CA GLU A 746 1.25 -28.34 2.26
C GLU A 746 1.03 -26.83 2.08
N TYR A 747 0.51 -26.15 3.11
CA TYR A 747 0.30 -24.70 3.10
C TYR A 747 1.61 -23.89 3.15
N LEU A 748 2.59 -24.29 3.97
CA LEU A 748 3.93 -23.67 3.99
C LEU A 748 4.60 -23.78 2.62
N ALA A 749 4.57 -24.95 1.99
CA ALA A 749 5.11 -25.17 0.64
C ALA A 749 4.40 -24.30 -0.41
N ALA A 750 3.07 -24.27 -0.41
CA ALA A 750 2.28 -23.43 -1.33
C ALA A 750 2.55 -21.92 -1.16
N THR A 751 2.85 -21.48 0.07
CA THR A 751 3.25 -20.10 0.39
C THR A 751 4.78 -19.86 0.31
N LYS A 752 5.51 -20.68 -0.48
CA LYS A 752 6.96 -20.60 -0.74
C LYS A 752 7.88 -20.77 0.47
N ARG A 753 7.37 -21.29 1.59
CA ARG A 753 8.08 -21.50 2.87
C ARG A 753 8.44 -22.98 3.12
N THR A 754 8.67 -23.76 2.05
CA THR A 754 8.96 -25.21 2.12
C THR A 754 10.10 -25.53 3.10
N ALA A 755 11.17 -24.73 3.14
CA ALA A 755 12.28 -24.94 4.07
C ALA A 755 11.88 -24.85 5.55
N ILE A 756 10.85 -24.06 5.91
CA ILE A 756 10.28 -24.02 7.26
C ILE A 756 9.44 -25.29 7.50
N GLY A 757 8.67 -25.73 6.49
CA GLY A 757 7.88 -26.95 6.57
C GLY A 757 8.73 -28.21 6.73
N ASP A 758 9.77 -28.37 5.91
CA ASP A 758 10.68 -29.52 5.98
C ASP A 758 11.41 -29.56 7.32
N PHE A 759 11.91 -28.41 7.80
CA PHE A 759 12.50 -28.31 9.12
C PHE A 759 11.51 -28.62 10.25
N ALA A 760 10.25 -28.18 10.16
CA ALA A 760 9.22 -28.57 11.11
C ALA A 760 8.92 -30.07 11.05
N ARG A 761 9.00 -30.71 9.88
CA ARG A 761 8.80 -32.17 9.73
C ARG A 761 9.88 -32.96 10.47
N ASP A 762 11.14 -32.52 10.46
CA ASP A 762 12.23 -33.15 11.22
C ASP A 762 11.97 -33.18 12.75
N TYR A 763 11.17 -32.23 13.27
CA TYR A 763 10.78 -32.14 14.68
C TYR A 763 9.28 -32.41 14.94
N ALA A 764 8.56 -33.04 14.00
CA ALA A 764 7.11 -33.26 14.07
C ALA A 764 6.62 -34.06 15.30
N LYS A 765 7.53 -34.82 15.94
CA LYS A 765 7.31 -35.52 17.22
C LYS A 765 7.18 -34.55 18.39
N ASP A 766 7.98 -33.49 18.41
CA ASP A 766 8.08 -32.57 19.54
C ASP A 766 7.14 -31.36 19.33
N LEU A 767 6.82 -31.03 18.06
CA LEU A 767 5.81 -30.04 17.65
C LEU A 767 4.34 -30.52 17.80
N ARG A 768 4.04 -31.21 18.90
CA ARG A 768 2.70 -31.71 19.27
C ARG A 768 2.64 -32.02 20.77
N GLU A 769 1.48 -32.43 21.27
CA GLU A 769 1.31 -32.88 22.66
C GLU A 769 2.18 -34.11 22.99
N ASP A 770 2.59 -34.26 24.25
CA ASP A 770 3.16 -35.53 24.71
C ASP A 770 2.09 -36.61 24.87
N ALA A 771 2.48 -37.87 24.71
CA ALA A 771 1.60 -39.00 25.02
C ALA A 771 1.23 -38.98 26.52
N GLY A 772 -0.08 -38.83 26.80
CA GLY A 772 -0.59 -38.67 28.17
C GLY A 772 -0.57 -37.23 28.70
N ALA A 773 -0.47 -36.21 27.83
CA ALA A 773 -0.67 -34.81 28.22
C ALA A 773 -2.05 -34.58 28.86
N GLU A 774 -2.07 -33.90 30.01
CA GLU A 774 -3.29 -33.65 30.79
C GLU A 774 -3.91 -32.28 30.47
N TYR A 775 -5.21 -32.27 30.17
CA TYR A 775 -6.01 -31.07 29.93
C TYR A 775 -6.85 -30.74 31.17
N ASP A 776 -6.98 -29.45 31.52
CA ASP A 776 -7.83 -28.97 32.62
C ASP A 776 -9.33 -29.25 32.37
N GLN A 777 -9.71 -29.36 31.09
CA GLN A 777 -11.04 -29.72 30.60
C GLN A 777 -10.89 -30.42 29.25
N LEU A 778 -11.72 -31.42 28.97
CA LEU A 778 -11.77 -32.12 27.69
C LEU A 778 -13.16 -31.97 27.05
N ILE A 779 -13.20 -31.69 25.76
CA ILE A 779 -14.39 -31.69 24.90
C ILE A 779 -14.12 -32.65 23.73
N GLU A 780 -15.10 -33.47 23.35
CA GLU A 780 -15.00 -34.32 22.16
C GLU A 780 -16.01 -33.88 21.10
N ILE A 781 -15.60 -33.85 19.82
CA ILE A 781 -16.45 -33.53 18.67
C ILE A 781 -16.22 -34.55 17.56
N ASN A 782 -17.27 -35.29 17.18
CA ASN A 782 -17.27 -36.10 15.97
C ASN A 782 -17.60 -35.22 14.76
N LEU A 783 -16.61 -34.96 13.91
CA LEU A 783 -16.72 -34.17 12.68
C LEU A 783 -17.68 -34.77 11.66
N SER A 784 -17.93 -36.08 11.71
CA SER A 784 -18.87 -36.78 10.80
C SER A 784 -20.32 -36.75 11.28
N GLU A 785 -20.59 -36.29 12.50
CA GLU A 785 -21.93 -36.00 13.03
C GLU A 785 -22.22 -34.48 13.08
N LEU A 786 -21.22 -33.64 12.77
CA LEU A 786 -21.33 -32.19 12.83
C LEU A 786 -22.09 -31.63 11.63
N GLU A 787 -23.36 -31.26 11.83
CA GLU A 787 -24.13 -30.46 10.87
C GLU A 787 -23.68 -28.98 10.87
N PRO A 788 -23.94 -28.21 9.79
CA PRO A 788 -23.64 -26.78 9.74
C PRO A 788 -24.36 -25.97 10.83
N HIS A 789 -23.73 -24.90 11.33
CA HIS A 789 -24.23 -24.06 12.42
C HIS A 789 -24.30 -22.57 12.03
N ILE A 790 -25.24 -21.86 12.65
CA ILE A 790 -25.41 -20.41 12.59
C ILE A 790 -25.52 -19.89 14.03
N ASN A 791 -24.67 -18.94 14.43
CA ASN A 791 -24.69 -18.37 15.78
C ASN A 791 -25.15 -16.90 15.73
N GLY A 792 -26.02 -16.49 16.66
CA GLY A 792 -26.55 -15.11 16.73
C GLY A 792 -27.98 -15.04 17.28
N PRO A 793 -28.63 -13.86 17.32
CA PRO A 793 -28.31 -12.65 16.55
C PRO A 793 -27.43 -11.57 17.21
N PHE A 794 -27.08 -11.72 18.50
CA PHE A 794 -26.37 -10.66 19.27
C PHE A 794 -25.15 -11.14 20.06
N THR A 795 -24.81 -12.42 19.95
CA THR A 795 -23.68 -13.06 20.67
C THR A 795 -23.15 -14.24 19.86
N PRO A 796 -21.82 -14.50 19.86
CA PRO A 796 -21.21 -15.53 19.01
C PRO A 796 -21.38 -16.96 19.55
N ASP A 797 -21.93 -17.13 20.75
CA ASP A 797 -22.15 -18.41 21.42
C ASP A 797 -23.61 -18.93 21.39
N LEU A 798 -24.57 -18.15 20.89
CA LEU A 798 -25.95 -18.62 20.70
C LEU A 798 -26.03 -19.54 19.48
N ALA A 799 -25.50 -20.75 19.63
CA ALA A 799 -25.26 -21.69 18.54
C ALA A 799 -26.50 -22.49 18.14
N THR A 800 -26.92 -22.33 16.89
CA THR A 800 -28.09 -23.02 16.34
C THR A 800 -27.70 -23.85 15.12
N PRO A 801 -27.92 -25.17 15.10
CA PRO A 801 -27.71 -25.96 13.89
C PRO A 801 -28.69 -25.59 12.77
N ILE A 802 -28.27 -25.72 11.52
CA ILE A 802 -29.06 -25.35 10.34
C ILE A 802 -30.44 -26.03 10.30
N SER A 803 -30.52 -27.29 10.76
CA SER A 803 -31.77 -28.05 10.86
C SER A 803 -32.83 -27.43 11.78
N LYS A 804 -32.44 -26.56 12.73
CA LYS A 804 -33.32 -25.91 13.71
C LYS A 804 -33.40 -24.40 13.54
N PHE A 805 -32.55 -23.80 12.71
CA PHE A 805 -32.47 -22.34 12.57
C PHE A 805 -33.78 -21.71 12.08
N SER A 806 -34.48 -22.36 11.15
CA SER A 806 -35.78 -21.91 10.64
C SER A 806 -36.89 -21.91 11.71
N GLU A 807 -36.80 -22.78 12.72
CA GLU A 807 -37.72 -22.83 13.87
C GLU A 807 -37.33 -21.76 14.91
N ALA A 808 -36.04 -21.65 15.23
CA ALA A 808 -35.51 -20.66 16.17
C ALA A 808 -35.83 -19.22 15.74
N ALA A 809 -35.69 -18.91 14.44
CA ALA A 809 -36.03 -17.60 13.89
C ALA A 809 -37.51 -17.23 14.08
N LYS A 810 -38.42 -18.20 13.88
CA LYS A 810 -39.87 -18.00 14.11
C LYS A 810 -40.18 -17.87 15.60
N ALA A 811 -39.64 -18.75 16.43
CA ALA A 811 -39.89 -18.77 17.88
C ALA A 811 -39.41 -17.49 18.59
N ASN A 812 -38.34 -16.87 18.09
CA ASN A 812 -37.79 -15.62 18.64
C ASN A 812 -38.21 -14.36 17.84
N ASN A 813 -39.08 -14.49 16.81
CA ASN A 813 -39.53 -13.40 15.96
C ASN A 813 -38.37 -12.55 15.36
N TRP A 814 -37.33 -13.22 14.88
CA TRP A 814 -36.21 -12.57 14.18
C TRP A 814 -36.64 -12.15 12.76
N PRO A 815 -36.12 -11.05 12.18
CA PRO A 815 -36.52 -10.62 10.84
C PRO A 815 -36.22 -11.68 9.77
N GLU A 816 -37.27 -12.25 9.17
CA GLU A 816 -37.19 -13.41 8.26
C GLU A 816 -36.45 -13.13 6.94
N ASP A 817 -36.44 -11.86 6.52
CA ASP A 817 -35.87 -11.35 5.27
C ASP A 817 -34.37 -11.03 5.45
N LEU A 818 -33.52 -11.74 4.70
CA LEU A 818 -32.07 -11.58 4.77
C LEU A 818 -31.65 -10.40 3.87
N LYS A 819 -31.29 -9.26 4.47
CA LYS A 819 -30.91 -8.07 3.71
C LYS A 819 -29.55 -8.18 3.04
N VAL A 820 -28.54 -8.64 3.80
CA VAL A 820 -27.15 -8.67 3.33
C VAL A 820 -26.45 -9.96 3.74
N GLY A 821 -25.82 -10.63 2.77
CA GLY A 821 -24.84 -11.69 2.98
C GLY A 821 -23.41 -11.17 2.83
N LEU A 822 -22.55 -11.42 3.80
CA LEU A 822 -21.17 -10.91 3.84
C LEU A 822 -20.16 -12.06 3.98
N ILE A 823 -19.39 -12.37 2.93
CA ILE A 823 -18.29 -13.35 3.01
C ILE A 823 -16.91 -12.69 3.07
N GLY A 824 -15.95 -13.41 3.63
CA GLY A 824 -14.58 -12.98 3.78
C GLY A 824 -14.20 -12.56 5.19
N SER A 825 -13.35 -11.52 5.29
CA SER A 825 -12.65 -11.09 6.51
C SER A 825 -11.70 -12.17 7.07
N CYS A 826 -10.92 -11.83 8.10
CA CYS A 826 -9.83 -12.68 8.62
C CYS A 826 -10.21 -14.13 9.00
N THR A 827 -11.48 -14.40 9.30
CA THR A 827 -11.94 -15.72 9.76
C THR A 827 -12.18 -16.72 8.62
N ASN A 828 -12.68 -16.25 7.47
CA ASN A 828 -13.12 -17.10 6.34
C ASN A 828 -12.92 -16.38 5.00
N SER A 829 -11.66 -16.07 4.66
CA SER A 829 -11.27 -15.42 3.40
C SER A 829 -10.10 -16.09 2.68
N SER A 830 -9.83 -17.36 2.99
CA SER A 830 -8.81 -18.14 2.30
C SER A 830 -9.21 -18.52 0.87
N TYR A 831 -8.27 -19.08 0.11
CA TYR A 831 -8.55 -19.63 -1.22
C TYR A 831 -9.58 -20.78 -1.18
N GLU A 832 -9.60 -21.55 -0.08
CA GLU A 832 -10.55 -22.62 0.18
C GLU A 832 -11.98 -22.07 0.39
N ASP A 833 -12.13 -21.10 1.30
CA ASP A 833 -13.40 -20.41 1.58
C ASP A 833 -14.01 -19.85 0.28
N MET A 834 -13.17 -19.14 -0.48
CA MET A 834 -13.57 -18.49 -1.73
C MET A 834 -13.88 -19.51 -2.83
N SER A 835 -13.21 -20.66 -2.88
CA SER A 835 -13.51 -21.73 -3.83
C SER A 835 -14.84 -22.43 -3.52
N ARG A 836 -15.07 -22.78 -2.25
CA ARG A 836 -16.33 -23.41 -1.81
C ARG A 836 -17.53 -22.50 -2.04
N ALA A 837 -17.43 -21.25 -1.59
CA ALA A 837 -18.46 -20.23 -1.80
C ALA A 837 -18.74 -19.97 -3.30
N ALA A 838 -17.68 -19.94 -4.15
CA ALA A 838 -17.85 -19.77 -5.59
C ALA A 838 -18.52 -20.98 -6.26
N SER A 839 -18.33 -22.21 -5.76
CA SER A 839 -19.02 -23.39 -6.29
C SER A 839 -20.54 -23.32 -6.12
N ILE A 840 -21.01 -22.88 -4.95
CA ILE A 840 -22.44 -22.69 -4.66
C ILE A 840 -23.02 -21.54 -5.49
N ALA A 841 -22.27 -20.44 -5.62
CA ALA A 841 -22.65 -19.31 -6.46
C ALA A 841 -22.74 -19.70 -7.96
N ARG A 842 -21.85 -20.59 -8.43
CA ARG A 842 -21.88 -21.12 -9.80
C ARG A 842 -23.07 -22.04 -10.05
N ASP A 843 -23.37 -22.97 -9.14
CA ASP A 843 -24.54 -23.86 -9.27
C ASP A 843 -25.86 -23.05 -9.33
N ALA A 844 -25.97 -21.99 -8.53
CA ALA A 844 -27.10 -21.05 -8.61
C ALA A 844 -27.16 -20.31 -9.97
N LEU A 845 -26.02 -19.83 -10.48
CA LEU A 845 -25.91 -19.14 -11.77
C LEU A 845 -26.25 -20.04 -12.96
N ASP A 846 -25.84 -21.32 -12.92
CA ASP A 846 -26.10 -22.29 -13.98
C ASP A 846 -27.60 -22.66 -14.05
N HIS A 847 -28.30 -22.60 -12.91
CA HIS A 847 -29.77 -22.63 -12.83
C HIS A 847 -30.45 -21.26 -13.11
N GLY A 848 -29.67 -20.24 -13.47
CA GLY A 848 -30.14 -18.91 -13.87
C GLY A 848 -30.53 -17.97 -12.71
N ILE A 849 -30.10 -18.28 -11.49
CA ILE A 849 -30.40 -17.52 -10.26
C ILE A 849 -29.19 -16.65 -9.87
N LYS A 850 -29.47 -15.52 -9.21
CA LYS A 850 -28.49 -14.64 -8.55
C LYS A 850 -28.86 -14.44 -7.09
N SER A 851 -27.99 -13.81 -6.30
CA SER A 851 -28.32 -13.41 -4.93
C SER A 851 -29.61 -12.59 -4.89
N LYS A 852 -30.51 -12.89 -3.94
CA LYS A 852 -31.68 -12.04 -3.65
C LYS A 852 -31.35 -10.98 -2.60
N SER A 853 -30.57 -11.38 -1.59
CA SER A 853 -29.93 -10.48 -0.63
C SER A 853 -28.85 -9.65 -1.35
N ALA A 854 -28.52 -8.47 -0.85
CA ALA A 854 -27.28 -7.82 -1.25
C ALA A 854 -26.09 -8.71 -0.81
N PHE A 855 -25.08 -8.86 -1.65
CA PHE A 855 -23.96 -9.77 -1.40
C PHE A 855 -22.63 -9.01 -1.47
N VAL A 856 -21.74 -9.22 -0.50
CA VAL A 856 -20.42 -8.58 -0.46
C VAL A 856 -19.31 -9.58 -0.15
N VAL A 857 -18.14 -9.38 -0.75
CA VAL A 857 -16.99 -10.27 -0.67
C VAL A 857 -15.75 -9.50 -0.23
N THR A 858 -15.09 -9.97 0.84
CA THR A 858 -13.89 -9.32 1.41
C THR A 858 -12.68 -10.27 1.34
N PRO A 859 -11.81 -10.16 0.32
CA PRO A 859 -10.58 -10.95 0.25
C PRO A 859 -9.67 -10.69 1.45
N GLY A 860 -9.01 -11.74 1.97
CA GLY A 860 -8.18 -11.61 3.17
C GLY A 860 -6.87 -10.88 2.93
N SER A 861 -6.30 -11.00 1.73
CA SER A 861 -5.08 -10.31 1.31
C SER A 861 -5.09 -10.03 -0.19
N GLU A 862 -4.18 -9.17 -0.62
CA GLU A 862 -3.89 -8.92 -2.03
C GLU A 862 -3.43 -10.19 -2.76
N GLN A 863 -2.73 -11.08 -2.05
CA GLN A 863 -2.38 -12.41 -2.54
C GLN A 863 -3.64 -13.28 -2.78
N ILE A 864 -4.58 -13.34 -1.83
CA ILE A 864 -5.87 -14.00 -2.08
C ILE A 864 -6.57 -13.34 -3.26
N ARG A 865 -6.78 -12.02 -3.24
CA ARG A 865 -7.55 -11.28 -4.26
C ARG A 865 -7.01 -11.54 -5.67
N ALA A 866 -5.70 -11.43 -5.87
CA ALA A 866 -5.07 -11.69 -7.16
C ALA A 866 -5.23 -13.16 -7.57
N THR A 867 -5.07 -14.11 -6.64
CA THR A 867 -5.22 -15.54 -6.91
C THR A 867 -6.66 -15.89 -7.31
N ILE A 868 -7.67 -15.40 -6.59
CA ILE A 868 -9.09 -15.68 -6.86
C ILE A 868 -9.65 -14.88 -8.06
N ALA A 869 -8.99 -13.80 -8.46
CA ALA A 869 -9.23 -13.14 -9.75
C ALA A 869 -8.70 -13.99 -10.90
N ARG A 870 -7.44 -14.45 -10.80
CA ARG A 870 -6.76 -15.29 -11.79
C ARG A 870 -7.45 -16.64 -11.99
N ASP A 871 -7.98 -17.23 -10.92
CA ASP A 871 -8.61 -18.56 -10.91
C ASP A 871 -10.16 -18.53 -11.10
N GLY A 872 -10.77 -17.35 -11.18
CA GLY A 872 -12.16 -17.16 -11.66
C GLY A 872 -13.26 -17.14 -10.59
N GLN A 873 -12.95 -17.35 -9.32
CA GLN A 873 -13.93 -17.23 -8.22
C GLN A 873 -14.45 -15.79 -8.10
N LEU A 874 -13.59 -14.78 -8.27
CA LEU A 874 -13.97 -13.36 -8.16
C LEU A 874 -15.02 -12.98 -9.23
N GLN A 875 -14.77 -13.33 -10.49
CA GLN A 875 -15.74 -13.15 -11.58
C GLN A 875 -17.06 -13.90 -11.28
N THR A 876 -16.99 -15.09 -10.68
CA THR A 876 -18.18 -15.86 -10.29
C THR A 876 -19.01 -15.11 -9.24
N PHE A 877 -18.38 -14.44 -8.27
CA PHE A 877 -19.10 -13.61 -7.30
C PHE A 877 -19.71 -12.34 -7.94
N GLU A 878 -18.99 -11.67 -8.86
CA GLU A 878 -19.52 -10.51 -9.60
C GLU A 878 -20.71 -10.91 -10.48
N GLU A 879 -20.61 -12.03 -11.20
CA GLU A 879 -21.71 -12.62 -11.97
C GLU A 879 -22.90 -12.96 -11.06
N PHE A 880 -22.67 -13.47 -9.86
CA PHE A 880 -23.70 -13.79 -8.86
C PHE A 880 -24.38 -12.54 -8.25
N GLY A 881 -23.82 -11.35 -8.46
CA GLY A 881 -24.35 -10.07 -7.95
C GLY A 881 -23.62 -9.52 -6.72
N GLY A 882 -22.42 -10.04 -6.42
CA GLY A 882 -21.58 -9.60 -5.32
C GLY A 882 -20.80 -8.32 -5.60
N VAL A 883 -20.64 -7.48 -4.57
CA VAL A 883 -19.70 -6.35 -4.58
C VAL A 883 -18.40 -6.80 -3.91
N ILE A 884 -17.28 -6.72 -4.65
CA ILE A 884 -15.96 -6.99 -4.10
C ILE A 884 -15.46 -5.76 -3.35
N LEU A 885 -15.17 -5.94 -2.06
CA LEU A 885 -14.63 -4.92 -1.16
C LEU A 885 -13.09 -4.92 -1.18
N ALA A 886 -12.48 -3.94 -0.53
CA ALA A 886 -11.03 -3.87 -0.37
C ALA A 886 -10.50 -5.01 0.52
N ASN A 887 -9.20 -5.30 0.42
CA ASN A 887 -8.52 -6.32 1.22
C ASN A 887 -8.32 -5.82 2.67
N ALA A 888 -9.40 -5.63 3.43
CA ALA A 888 -9.45 -4.87 4.68
C ALA A 888 -10.59 -5.34 5.61
N CYS A 889 -10.58 -4.92 6.87
CA CYS A 889 -11.55 -5.38 7.87
C CYS A 889 -12.99 -4.92 7.62
N GLY A 890 -13.19 -3.69 7.13
CA GLY A 890 -14.47 -3.16 6.65
C GLY A 890 -15.69 -3.46 7.56
N PRO A 891 -16.76 -4.12 7.04
CA PRO A 891 -17.97 -4.44 7.82
C PRO A 891 -17.77 -5.35 9.04
N CYS A 892 -16.62 -6.03 9.19
CA CYS A 892 -16.31 -6.84 10.38
C CYS A 892 -16.10 -5.98 11.64
N ILE A 893 -15.68 -4.72 11.46
CA ILE A 893 -15.35 -3.79 12.56
C ILE A 893 -16.20 -2.51 12.57
N GLY A 894 -17.27 -2.46 11.76
CA GLY A 894 -18.14 -1.29 11.65
C GLY A 894 -17.61 -0.19 10.73
N GLN A 895 -16.66 -0.50 9.84
CA GLN A 895 -16.19 0.39 8.77
C GLN A 895 -16.97 0.09 7.49
N TRP A 896 -18.27 0.42 7.52
CA TRP A 896 -19.21 0.19 6.42
C TRP A 896 -20.29 1.28 6.40
N ASP A 897 -20.34 2.05 5.32
CA ASP A 897 -21.35 3.09 5.11
C ASP A 897 -22.65 2.49 4.56
N ARG A 898 -23.34 1.70 5.39
CA ARG A 898 -24.55 0.94 5.04
C ARG A 898 -25.73 1.86 4.68
N LYS A 899 -26.39 1.63 3.53
CA LYS A 899 -27.49 2.47 3.01
C LYS A 899 -28.85 1.77 2.82
N ASP A 900 -28.90 0.44 2.81
CA ASP A 900 -30.10 -0.34 2.47
C ASP A 900 -31.20 -0.32 3.55
N VAL A 901 -30.84 -0.01 4.80
CA VAL A 901 -31.76 0.03 5.95
C VAL A 901 -31.55 1.31 6.75
N LYS A 902 -32.65 1.96 7.16
CA LYS A 902 -32.62 3.13 8.05
C LYS A 902 -32.18 2.69 9.46
N LYS A 903 -31.23 3.40 10.06
CA LYS A 903 -30.80 3.17 11.44
C LYS A 903 -32.00 3.22 12.41
N GLY A 904 -32.08 2.22 13.28
CA GLY A 904 -33.21 1.93 14.16
C GLY A 904 -34.18 0.86 13.63
N THR A 905 -34.15 0.52 12.34
CA THR A 905 -35.03 -0.51 11.76
C THR A 905 -34.48 -1.92 11.98
N PRO A 906 -35.28 -2.86 12.54
CA PRO A 906 -34.92 -4.27 12.62
C PRO A 906 -34.74 -4.90 11.24
N ASN A 907 -33.67 -5.67 11.06
CA ASN A 907 -33.33 -6.39 9.84
C ASN A 907 -32.33 -7.50 10.17
N SER A 908 -32.18 -8.50 9.29
CA SER A 908 -31.21 -9.58 9.45
C SER A 908 -30.06 -9.47 8.44
N ILE A 909 -28.84 -9.73 8.90
CA ILE A 909 -27.64 -9.94 8.08
C ILE A 909 -26.95 -11.25 8.48
N LEU A 910 -26.27 -11.87 7.53
CA LEU A 910 -25.58 -13.15 7.70
C LEU A 910 -24.15 -13.02 7.19
N SER A 911 -23.16 -13.40 8.00
CA SER A 911 -21.75 -13.17 7.69
C SER A 911 -20.86 -14.37 7.96
N SER A 912 -19.74 -14.47 7.25
CA SER A 912 -18.68 -15.45 7.54
C SER A 912 -17.68 -14.94 8.58
N TYR A 913 -18.00 -13.86 9.29
CA TYR A 913 -17.14 -13.23 10.29
C TYR A 913 -17.19 -13.98 11.63
N ASN A 914 -16.65 -13.39 12.69
CA ASN A 914 -16.58 -13.95 14.04
C ASN A 914 -17.46 -13.21 15.07
N ARG A 915 -17.65 -11.89 14.96
CA ARG A 915 -18.41 -11.07 15.92
C ARG A 915 -19.71 -10.48 15.36
N ASN A 916 -20.76 -10.62 16.16
CA ASN A 916 -22.14 -10.19 15.88
C ASN A 916 -22.79 -9.41 17.05
N PHE A 917 -21.98 -8.82 17.94
CA PHE A 917 -22.52 -8.00 19.03
C PHE A 917 -23.38 -6.84 18.50
N THR A 918 -24.35 -6.39 19.30
CA THR A 918 -25.34 -5.36 18.96
C THR A 918 -24.74 -4.14 18.25
N GLY A 919 -25.15 -3.89 16.99
CA GLY A 919 -24.67 -2.77 16.18
C GLY A 919 -23.22 -2.85 15.68
N ARG A 920 -22.52 -3.98 15.84
CA ARG A 920 -21.09 -4.15 15.49
C ARG A 920 -20.77 -3.87 14.02
N ASN A 921 -21.61 -4.30 13.09
CA ASN A 921 -21.28 -4.33 11.67
C ASN A 921 -21.63 -3.04 10.92
N ASP A 922 -22.67 -2.32 11.36
CA ASP A 922 -23.29 -1.18 10.66
C ASP A 922 -23.70 -0.03 11.59
N GLY A 923 -23.38 -0.12 12.89
CA GLY A 923 -23.77 0.87 13.89
C GLY A 923 -25.28 0.92 14.17
N ASN A 924 -26.07 -0.06 13.76
CA ASN A 924 -27.52 -0.14 14.01
C ASN A 924 -27.85 -1.18 15.09
N PRO A 925 -28.28 -0.77 16.31
CA PRO A 925 -28.61 -1.71 17.38
C PRO A 925 -29.74 -2.69 17.06
N ALA A 926 -30.59 -2.39 16.07
CA ALA A 926 -31.69 -3.26 15.66
C ALA A 926 -31.29 -4.34 14.62
N THR A 927 -30.09 -4.25 14.04
CA THR A 927 -29.58 -5.26 13.09
C THR A 927 -29.28 -6.56 13.83
N HIS A 928 -30.00 -7.62 13.47
CA HIS A 928 -29.77 -8.99 13.91
C HIS A 928 -28.63 -9.58 13.07
N SER A 929 -27.50 -9.88 13.69
CA SER A 929 -26.29 -10.31 12.99
C SER A 929 -25.99 -11.78 13.28
N PHE A 930 -25.89 -12.57 12.23
CA PHE A 930 -25.64 -14.01 12.33
C PHE A 930 -24.26 -14.33 11.75
N VAL A 931 -23.49 -15.20 12.43
CA VAL A 931 -22.18 -15.68 12.00
C VAL A 931 -22.23 -17.17 11.68
N THR A 932 -21.70 -17.54 10.51
CA THR A 932 -21.72 -18.91 9.97
C THR A 932 -20.53 -19.16 9.03
N SER A 933 -20.55 -20.26 8.25
CA SER A 933 -19.59 -20.54 7.18
C SER A 933 -19.88 -19.69 5.92
N PRO A 934 -18.87 -19.37 5.08
CA PRO A 934 -19.13 -18.65 3.83
C PRO A 934 -20.09 -19.40 2.90
N ASP A 935 -20.10 -20.74 2.99
CA ASP A 935 -21.01 -21.64 2.29
C ASP A 935 -22.48 -21.34 2.61
N LEU A 936 -22.82 -21.26 3.90
CA LEU A 936 -24.19 -20.93 4.33
C LEU A 936 -24.56 -19.46 4.07
N VAL A 937 -23.60 -18.52 4.11
CA VAL A 937 -23.86 -17.14 3.69
C VAL A 937 -24.33 -17.09 2.24
N VAL A 938 -23.63 -17.77 1.32
CA VAL A 938 -24.04 -17.84 -0.09
C VAL A 938 -25.41 -18.54 -0.21
N ALA A 939 -25.57 -19.71 0.39
CA ALA A 939 -26.80 -20.50 0.29
C ALA A 939 -28.06 -19.73 0.72
N LEU A 940 -28.03 -19.06 1.88
CA LEU A 940 -29.18 -18.28 2.35
C LEU A 940 -29.34 -16.95 1.58
N SER A 941 -28.27 -16.38 1.00
CA SER A 941 -28.36 -15.20 0.13
C SER A 941 -29.04 -15.50 -1.23
N ILE A 942 -28.90 -16.73 -1.75
CA ILE A 942 -29.69 -17.21 -2.89
C ILE A 942 -31.18 -17.28 -2.51
N ALA A 943 -31.48 -17.79 -1.31
CA ALA A 943 -32.86 -17.93 -0.84
C ALA A 943 -33.52 -16.60 -0.47
N GLY A 944 -32.74 -15.64 0.06
CA GLY A 944 -33.20 -14.33 0.56
C GLY A 944 -33.84 -14.38 1.94
N THR A 945 -33.69 -15.47 2.70
CA THR A 945 -34.40 -15.67 3.97
C THR A 945 -33.65 -16.56 4.96
N LEU A 946 -33.91 -16.34 6.26
CA LEU A 946 -33.42 -17.19 7.36
C LEU A 946 -34.04 -18.60 7.37
N HIS A 947 -35.10 -18.85 6.60
CA HIS A 947 -35.86 -20.11 6.68
C HIS A 947 -35.38 -21.25 5.78
N PHE A 948 -34.37 -21.01 4.95
CA PHE A 948 -33.87 -21.98 3.96
C PHE A 948 -32.74 -22.86 4.51
N ASN A 949 -32.92 -24.17 4.42
CA ASN A 949 -31.90 -25.17 4.74
C ASN A 949 -31.38 -25.86 3.45
N PRO A 950 -30.14 -25.59 3.01
CA PRO A 950 -29.61 -26.18 1.76
C PRO A 950 -29.41 -27.70 1.81
N LEU A 951 -29.54 -28.36 2.97
CA LEU A 951 -29.48 -29.82 3.08
C LEU A 951 -30.82 -30.50 2.73
N THR A 952 -31.94 -29.77 2.76
CA THR A 952 -33.30 -30.34 2.57
C THR A 952 -34.14 -29.61 1.54
N ASP A 953 -33.90 -28.32 1.34
CA ASP A 953 -34.86 -27.44 0.68
C ASP A 953 -34.53 -27.25 -0.80
N LYS A 954 -35.58 -27.08 -1.62
CA LYS A 954 -35.45 -26.85 -3.05
C LYS A 954 -35.58 -25.38 -3.42
N LEU A 955 -34.81 -24.98 -4.43
CA LEU A 955 -34.94 -23.72 -5.13
C LEU A 955 -35.66 -23.94 -6.48
N LYS A 956 -36.16 -22.86 -7.08
CA LYS A 956 -36.77 -22.88 -8.43
C LYS A 956 -35.90 -22.10 -9.40
N GLY A 957 -35.34 -22.82 -10.39
CA GLY A 957 -34.51 -22.28 -11.45
C GLY A 957 -35.27 -21.30 -12.34
N LYS A 958 -34.54 -20.56 -13.19
CA LYS A 958 -35.12 -19.59 -14.12
C LYS A 958 -36.02 -20.24 -15.19
N ASP A 959 -35.88 -21.54 -15.41
CA ASP A 959 -36.74 -22.36 -16.27
C ASP A 959 -37.99 -22.93 -15.54
N GLY A 960 -38.16 -22.60 -14.26
CA GLY A 960 -39.26 -23.04 -13.41
C GLY A 960 -39.09 -24.42 -12.77
N LYS A 961 -38.00 -25.16 -13.06
CA LYS A 961 -37.76 -26.48 -12.44
C LYS A 961 -37.29 -26.35 -10.99
N GLU A 962 -37.61 -27.37 -10.19
CA GLU A 962 -37.08 -27.49 -8.83
C GLU A 962 -35.72 -28.21 -8.83
N PHE A 963 -34.77 -27.69 -8.06
CA PHE A 963 -33.46 -28.30 -7.82
C PHE A 963 -33.03 -28.08 -6.35
N MET A 964 -32.03 -28.82 -5.89
CA MET A 964 -31.34 -28.57 -4.62
C MET A 964 -29.93 -28.08 -4.94
N LEU A 965 -29.35 -27.25 -4.07
CA LEU A 965 -27.95 -26.85 -4.21
C LEU A 965 -27.02 -28.04 -3.97
N SER A 966 -26.05 -28.19 -4.86
CA SER A 966 -24.95 -29.15 -4.71
C SER A 966 -24.12 -28.83 -3.46
N PRO A 967 -23.65 -29.82 -2.69
CA PRO A 967 -22.73 -29.56 -1.59
C PRO A 967 -21.45 -28.84 -2.07
N PRO A 968 -20.91 -27.89 -1.30
CA PRO A 968 -19.75 -27.08 -1.69
C PRO A 968 -18.52 -27.92 -2.06
N GLY A 969 -17.90 -27.57 -3.19
CA GLY A 969 -16.66 -28.16 -3.67
C GLY A 969 -15.59 -27.10 -3.93
N GLY A 970 -14.31 -27.47 -3.84
CA GLY A 970 -13.20 -26.56 -4.07
C GLY A 970 -11.85 -27.20 -3.77
N ASN A 971 -10.76 -26.52 -4.12
CA ASN A 971 -9.42 -26.90 -3.71
C ASN A 971 -9.04 -26.07 -2.47
N SER A 972 -8.40 -26.70 -1.47
CA SER A 972 -7.92 -26.00 -0.27
C SER A 972 -6.78 -25.03 -0.57
N LEU A 973 -5.98 -25.33 -1.60
CA LEU A 973 -4.85 -24.55 -2.08
C LEU A 973 -5.00 -24.29 -3.59
N PRO A 974 -4.48 -23.17 -4.12
CA PRO A 974 -4.53 -22.88 -5.56
C PRO A 974 -3.65 -23.87 -6.35
N PRO A 975 -4.22 -24.67 -7.31
CA PRO A 975 -3.43 -25.65 -8.06
C PRO A 975 -2.33 -25.06 -8.95
N ARG A 976 -2.39 -23.75 -9.23
CA ARG A 976 -1.37 -22.98 -9.95
C ARG A 976 -0.41 -22.20 -9.01
N GLY A 977 -0.44 -22.47 -7.70
CA GLY A 977 0.24 -21.68 -6.69
C GLY A 977 -0.40 -20.30 -6.47
N TYR A 978 0.01 -19.60 -5.41
CA TYR A 978 -0.52 -18.26 -5.12
C TYR A 978 0.04 -17.19 -6.07
N ASP A 979 -0.84 -16.29 -6.49
CA ASP A 979 -0.48 -15.02 -7.09
C ASP A 979 -0.07 -14.04 -5.97
N PRO A 980 1.10 -13.38 -6.02
CA PRO A 980 1.48 -12.40 -4.99
C PRO A 980 0.72 -11.07 -5.10
N GLY A 981 0.00 -10.80 -6.19
CA GLY A 981 -0.71 -9.55 -6.45
C GLY A 981 0.22 -8.33 -6.60
N ASN A 982 -0.31 -7.15 -6.27
CA ASN A 982 0.46 -5.90 -6.21
C ASN A 982 1.47 -5.92 -5.05
N ASP A 983 2.65 -5.30 -5.24
CA ASP A 983 3.53 -5.06 -4.11
C ASP A 983 2.95 -4.01 -3.15
N THR A 984 2.84 -4.41 -1.89
CA THR A 984 2.21 -3.65 -0.82
C THR A 984 3.02 -3.67 0.48
N TYR A 985 4.21 -4.29 0.48
CA TYR A 985 5.12 -4.23 1.61
C TYR A 985 6.09 -3.04 1.48
N GLN A 986 6.61 -2.59 2.61
CA GLN A 986 7.67 -1.61 2.70
C GLN A 986 8.63 -2.07 3.81
N ALA A 987 9.81 -2.50 3.39
CA ALA A 987 10.89 -2.80 4.32
C ALA A 987 11.40 -1.50 4.99
N PRO A 988 11.85 -1.55 6.26
CA PRO A 988 12.57 -0.43 6.84
C PRO A 988 13.91 -0.24 6.11
N PRO A 989 14.33 1.01 5.82
CA PRO A 989 15.56 1.27 5.09
C PRO A 989 16.81 0.89 5.92
N ALA A 990 17.90 0.58 5.22
CA ALA A 990 19.15 0.14 5.85
C ALA A 990 19.86 1.25 6.63
N ASP A 991 19.81 2.49 6.12
CA ASP A 991 20.09 3.70 6.90
C ASP A 991 18.77 4.32 7.37
N ARG A 992 18.73 4.70 8.65
CA ARG A 992 17.58 5.31 9.34
C ARG A 992 17.98 6.59 10.08
N SER A 993 19.20 7.08 9.89
CA SER A 993 19.72 8.30 10.53
C SER A 993 18.90 9.53 10.13
N THR A 994 18.73 9.72 8.82
CA THR A 994 18.02 10.84 8.17
C THR A 994 16.49 10.76 8.24
N VAL A 995 15.92 9.58 8.52
CA VAL A 995 14.47 9.39 8.61
C VAL A 995 13.90 10.20 9.78
N SER A 996 12.83 10.96 9.54
CA SER A 996 12.07 11.71 10.55
C SER A 996 10.62 11.24 10.59
N VAL A 997 10.08 11.08 11.79
CA VAL A 997 8.70 10.61 12.01
C VAL A 997 7.73 11.78 11.82
N GLN A 998 6.72 11.59 10.97
CA GLN A 998 5.80 12.66 10.61
C GLN A 998 4.63 12.75 11.61
N VAL A 999 4.67 13.74 12.51
CA VAL A 999 3.54 14.11 13.39
C VAL A 999 3.42 15.64 13.38
N SER A 1000 2.25 16.17 12.99
CA SER A 1000 2.01 17.62 13.07
C SER A 1000 1.68 18.02 14.51
N PRO A 1001 2.33 19.07 15.08
CA PRO A 1001 1.96 19.63 16.38
C PRO A 1001 0.53 20.19 16.45
N SER A 1002 -0.12 20.41 15.30
CA SER A 1002 -1.51 20.87 15.18
C SER A 1002 -2.44 19.82 14.54
N SER A 1003 -2.08 18.54 14.60
CA SER A 1003 -2.92 17.43 14.13
C SER A 1003 -4.16 17.28 15.00
N ASP A 1004 -5.32 16.92 14.41
CA ASP A 1004 -6.45 16.38 15.16
C ASP A 1004 -6.46 14.83 15.20
N ARG A 1005 -5.59 14.19 14.40
CA ARG A 1005 -5.49 12.73 14.20
C ARG A 1005 -4.46 12.05 15.10
N LEU A 1006 -3.33 12.73 15.36
CA LEU A 1006 -2.15 12.22 16.03
C LEU A 1006 -1.70 13.15 17.17
N GLN A 1007 -1.24 12.61 18.30
CA GLN A 1007 -0.77 13.40 19.43
C GLN A 1007 0.46 12.75 20.08
N ILE A 1008 1.57 13.48 20.19
CA ILE A 1008 2.74 13.00 20.94
C ILE A 1008 2.35 12.90 22.42
N LEU A 1009 2.45 11.70 22.97
CA LEU A 1009 2.07 11.42 24.35
C LEU A 1009 2.95 12.18 25.36
N GLN A 1010 2.31 12.65 26.41
CA GLN A 1010 2.99 13.16 27.61
C GLN A 1010 2.99 12.07 28.69
N PRO A 1011 4.08 11.87 29.45
CA PRO A 1011 4.10 10.93 30.57
C PRO A 1011 3.00 11.24 31.59
N PHE A 1012 2.26 10.22 32.03
CA PHE A 1012 1.28 10.39 33.10
C PHE A 1012 1.97 10.75 34.42
N ALA A 1013 1.29 11.50 35.30
CA ALA A 1013 1.81 11.80 36.63
C ALA A 1013 1.99 10.52 37.46
N ALA A 1014 3.11 10.43 38.19
CA ALA A 1014 3.37 9.37 39.17
C ALA A 1014 2.37 9.43 40.34
N TRP A 1015 2.28 8.35 41.12
CA TRP A 1015 1.50 8.34 42.36
C TRP A 1015 2.12 9.29 43.39
N ASP A 1016 1.27 9.93 44.17
CA ASP A 1016 1.62 10.92 45.20
C ASP A 1016 1.98 10.30 46.56
N GLY A 1017 2.00 8.96 46.65
CA GLY A 1017 2.35 8.21 47.85
C GLY A 1017 1.26 8.21 48.93
N LYS A 1018 0.01 8.55 48.56
CA LYS A 1018 -1.11 8.76 49.49
C LYS A 1018 -2.34 7.96 49.10
N ASP A 1019 -3.18 7.70 50.09
CA ASP A 1019 -4.56 7.26 49.88
C ASP A 1019 -5.36 8.35 49.14
N ALA A 1020 -6.41 7.94 48.43
CA ALA A 1020 -7.28 8.86 47.71
C ALA A 1020 -8.63 8.91 48.44
N LEU A 1021 -8.91 10.04 49.07
CA LEU A 1021 -10.06 10.24 49.97
C LEU A 1021 -11.18 11.04 49.30
N ASP A 1022 -12.41 10.92 49.81
CA ASP A 1022 -13.59 11.71 49.41
C ASP A 1022 -13.92 11.66 47.90
N MET A 1023 -13.54 10.58 47.20
CA MET A 1023 -13.71 10.47 45.75
C MET A 1023 -15.16 10.20 45.35
N PRO A 1024 -15.68 10.82 44.27
CA PRO A 1024 -16.92 10.41 43.66
C PRO A 1024 -16.78 9.11 42.86
N ILE A 1025 -17.88 8.35 42.80
CA ILE A 1025 -18.09 7.36 41.75
C ILE A 1025 -18.51 8.13 40.49
N LEU A 1026 -17.73 8.05 39.40
CA LEU A 1026 -18.06 8.72 38.14
C LEU A 1026 -19.29 8.09 37.49
N ILE A 1027 -19.32 6.76 37.44
CA ILE A 1027 -20.45 5.96 36.98
C ILE A 1027 -20.43 4.61 37.68
N LYS A 1028 -21.62 4.14 38.08
CA LYS A 1028 -21.85 2.73 38.39
C LYS A 1028 -22.50 2.08 37.18
N ALA A 1029 -21.72 1.25 36.48
CA ALA A 1029 -22.10 0.63 35.23
C ALA A 1029 -22.89 -0.67 35.49
N GLN A 1030 -24.13 -0.72 35.00
CA GLN A 1030 -25.03 -1.86 35.17
C GLN A 1030 -24.87 -2.86 34.03
N GLY A 1031 -24.62 -4.13 34.35
CA GLY A 1031 -24.54 -5.20 33.36
C GLY A 1031 -23.32 -5.14 32.43
N LYS A 1032 -23.48 -5.70 31.23
CA LYS A 1032 -22.38 -6.03 30.31
C LYS A 1032 -21.69 -4.78 29.73
N THR A 1033 -20.56 -4.41 30.30
CA THR A 1033 -19.74 -3.27 29.85
C THR A 1033 -18.50 -3.76 29.08
N THR A 1034 -18.62 -3.88 27.76
CA THR A 1034 -17.52 -4.28 26.84
C THR A 1034 -16.61 -3.10 26.50
N THR A 1035 -15.43 -3.34 25.91
CA THR A 1035 -14.53 -2.26 25.44
C THR A 1035 -15.14 -1.33 24.38
N ASP A 1036 -16.19 -1.76 23.68
CA ASP A 1036 -16.94 -0.91 22.74
C ASP A 1036 -17.91 0.04 23.46
N HIS A 1037 -18.31 -0.27 24.70
CA HIS A 1037 -19.04 0.66 25.58
C HIS A 1037 -18.10 1.65 26.29
N ILE A 1038 -16.85 1.23 26.55
CA ILE A 1038 -15.82 2.05 27.21
C ILE A 1038 -15.13 3.02 26.24
N SER A 1039 -14.70 2.54 25.05
CA SER A 1039 -13.97 3.33 24.04
C SER A 1039 -14.44 2.90 22.64
N MET A 1040 -15.56 3.45 22.17
CA MET A 1040 -16.27 2.98 20.96
C MET A 1040 -15.40 3.01 19.68
N ALA A 1041 -15.66 2.10 18.74
CA ALA A 1041 -15.06 2.09 17.41
C ALA A 1041 -15.81 3.02 16.43
N GLY A 1042 -15.98 2.62 15.16
CA GLY A 1042 -16.70 3.39 14.14
C GLY A 1042 -16.11 4.79 13.92
N PRO A 1043 -16.89 5.88 14.08
CA PRO A 1043 -16.44 7.25 13.78
C PRO A 1043 -15.31 7.76 14.67
N TRP A 1044 -14.96 7.04 15.74
CA TRP A 1044 -13.85 7.36 16.64
C TRP A 1044 -12.50 6.78 16.21
N LEU A 1045 -12.47 5.86 15.24
CA LEU A 1045 -11.21 5.26 14.77
C LEU A 1045 -10.23 6.29 14.19
N LYS A 1046 -10.74 7.39 13.65
CA LYS A 1046 -9.92 8.52 13.19
C LYS A 1046 -9.05 9.16 14.28
N TYR A 1047 -9.42 9.02 15.56
CA TYR A 1047 -8.73 9.61 16.71
C TYR A 1047 -7.86 8.61 17.50
N ARG A 1048 -7.63 7.40 17.00
CA ARG A 1048 -6.84 6.37 17.70
C ARG A 1048 -5.37 6.78 17.96
N GLY A 1049 -4.83 7.76 17.24
CA GLY A 1049 -3.52 8.36 17.52
C GLY A 1049 -3.56 9.63 18.39
N HIS A 1050 -4.73 10.17 18.73
CA HIS A 1050 -4.86 11.43 19.48
C HIS A 1050 -5.66 11.21 20.77
N LEU A 1051 -4.95 10.99 21.87
CA LEU A 1051 -5.53 10.58 23.15
C LEU A 1051 -6.60 11.53 23.69
N ASP A 1052 -6.39 12.86 23.65
CA ASP A 1052 -7.42 13.78 24.16
C ASP A 1052 -8.70 13.77 23.29
N ASN A 1053 -8.58 13.75 21.96
CA ASN A 1053 -9.74 13.72 21.06
C ASN A 1053 -10.57 12.44 21.20
N ILE A 1054 -9.94 11.27 21.31
CA ILE A 1054 -10.68 10.00 21.49
C ILE A 1054 -11.31 9.87 22.88
N SER A 1055 -10.70 10.46 23.92
CA SER A 1055 -11.26 10.47 25.29
C SER A 1055 -12.65 11.12 25.39
N ASN A 1056 -13.11 11.85 24.36
CA ASN A 1056 -14.49 12.33 24.25
C ASN A 1056 -15.52 11.20 23.97
N ASN A 1057 -15.10 9.94 23.88
CA ASN A 1057 -15.99 8.77 23.81
C ASN A 1057 -15.95 7.88 25.06
N MET A 1058 -15.19 8.27 26.09
CA MET A 1058 -15.01 7.48 27.31
C MET A 1058 -16.36 7.16 27.96
N LEU A 1059 -16.67 5.87 28.07
CA LEU A 1059 -17.83 5.30 28.75
C LEU A 1059 -19.21 5.75 28.20
N ILE A 1060 -19.28 6.33 27.00
CA ILE A 1060 -20.55 6.79 26.41
C ILE A 1060 -21.53 5.65 26.09
N GLY A 1061 -21.08 4.39 26.05
CA GLY A 1061 -21.96 3.24 25.89
C GLY A 1061 -22.40 2.60 27.22
N ALA A 1062 -21.74 2.90 28.34
CA ALA A 1062 -22.04 2.25 29.62
C ALA A 1062 -23.41 2.69 30.17
N ILE A 1063 -24.22 1.72 30.61
CA ILE A 1063 -25.53 1.97 31.22
C ILE A 1063 -25.34 2.40 32.67
N ASN A 1064 -25.79 3.59 33.02
CA ASN A 1064 -25.69 4.14 34.38
C ASN A 1064 -26.83 3.60 35.27
N GLU A 1065 -26.50 2.95 36.40
CA GLU A 1065 -27.48 2.40 37.35
C GLU A 1065 -28.48 3.45 37.88
N SER A 1066 -28.07 4.72 38.03
CA SER A 1066 -28.93 5.76 38.63
C SER A 1066 -30.09 6.24 37.74
N ASN A 1067 -30.11 5.89 36.44
CA ASN A 1067 -31.19 6.28 35.52
C ASN A 1067 -31.51 5.27 34.41
N GLY A 1068 -30.69 4.23 34.20
CA GLY A 1068 -30.83 3.27 33.10
C GLY A 1068 -30.45 3.83 31.72
N GLU A 1069 -29.85 5.01 31.65
CA GLU A 1069 -29.47 5.69 30.41
C GLU A 1069 -27.96 5.52 30.11
N ALA A 1070 -27.60 5.55 28.83
CA ALA A 1070 -26.21 5.61 28.38
C ALA A 1070 -25.73 7.07 28.27
N ASN A 1071 -24.44 7.32 28.51
CA ASN A 1071 -23.81 8.64 28.42
C ASN A 1071 -24.51 9.78 29.18
N LYS A 1072 -25.06 9.51 30.37
CA LYS A 1072 -25.78 10.51 31.16
C LYS A 1072 -25.62 10.26 32.64
N ILE A 1073 -24.71 11.00 33.27
CA ILE A 1073 -24.36 10.90 34.68
C ILE A 1073 -24.51 12.24 35.38
N LYS A 1074 -24.59 12.22 36.71
CA LYS A 1074 -24.75 13.42 37.53
C LYS A 1074 -23.39 13.96 37.98
N ASN A 1075 -23.11 15.23 37.73
CA ASN A 1075 -21.94 15.90 38.27
C ASN A 1075 -22.14 16.16 39.77
N PHE A 1076 -21.31 15.59 40.65
CA PHE A 1076 -21.49 15.75 42.10
C PHE A 1076 -21.20 17.18 42.60
N THR A 1077 -20.46 17.99 41.83
CA THR A 1077 -20.06 19.36 42.23
C THR A 1077 -21.08 20.42 41.82
N THR A 1078 -21.89 20.18 40.79
CA THR A 1078 -22.93 21.13 40.32
C THR A 1078 -24.35 20.61 40.54
N GLY A 1079 -24.53 19.29 40.54
CA GLY A 1079 -25.83 18.63 40.62
C GLY A 1079 -26.50 18.35 39.26
N ASP A 1080 -25.92 18.83 38.16
CA ASP A 1080 -26.46 18.69 36.80
C ASP A 1080 -26.26 17.29 36.22
N TRP A 1081 -27.01 16.95 35.17
CA TRP A 1081 -26.84 15.73 34.37
C TRP A 1081 -26.19 16.05 33.03
N ASP A 1082 -25.08 15.38 32.72
CA ASP A 1082 -24.29 15.61 31.50
C ASP A 1082 -23.58 14.31 31.03
N ALA A 1083 -22.90 14.39 29.88
CA ALA A 1083 -22.13 13.31 29.28
C ALA A 1083 -20.95 12.86 30.17
N VAL A 1084 -20.68 11.55 30.18
CA VAL A 1084 -19.62 10.95 31.02
C VAL A 1084 -18.24 11.59 30.81
N PRO A 1085 -17.74 11.82 29.58
CA PRO A 1085 -16.44 12.46 29.38
C PRO A 1085 -16.45 13.97 29.72
N ALA A 1086 -17.61 14.65 29.68
CA ALA A 1086 -17.70 16.06 30.06
C ALA A 1086 -17.55 16.23 31.57
N VAL A 1087 -18.29 15.43 32.35
CA VAL A 1087 -18.18 15.39 33.82
C VAL A 1087 -16.78 14.95 34.27
N ALA A 1088 -16.18 13.95 33.62
CA ALA A 1088 -14.81 13.53 33.93
C ALA A 1088 -13.76 14.62 33.62
N ARG A 1089 -13.93 15.39 32.54
CA ARG A 1089 -13.08 16.56 32.24
C ARG A 1089 -13.22 17.67 33.29
N ASP A 1090 -14.42 17.93 33.77
CA ASP A 1090 -14.68 18.88 34.86
C ASP A 1090 -14.01 18.44 36.17
N TYR A 1091 -14.13 17.17 36.54
CA TYR A 1091 -13.43 16.59 37.70
C TYR A 1091 -11.91 16.73 37.55
N LYS A 1092 -11.34 16.38 36.38
CA LYS A 1092 -9.91 16.56 36.08
C LYS A 1092 -9.47 18.03 36.21
N ALA A 1093 -10.24 18.97 35.68
CA ALA A 1093 -9.94 20.40 35.76
C ALA A 1093 -9.94 20.94 37.20
N LYS A 1094 -10.76 20.35 38.07
CA LYS A 1094 -10.83 20.62 39.51
C LYS A 1094 -9.83 19.81 40.35
N GLY A 1095 -9.02 18.95 39.73
CA GLY A 1095 -8.06 18.08 40.42
C GLY A 1095 -8.68 16.87 41.16
N ILE A 1096 -9.94 16.57 40.90
CA ILE A 1096 -10.71 15.52 41.59
C ILE A 1096 -10.42 14.16 40.93
N LYS A 1097 -9.82 13.23 41.69
CA LYS A 1097 -9.70 11.81 41.33
C LYS A 1097 -11.07 11.14 41.45
N TRP A 1098 -11.37 10.16 40.60
CA TRP A 1098 -12.63 9.42 40.62
C TRP A 1098 -12.45 7.91 40.38
N VAL A 1099 -13.49 7.14 40.69
CA VAL A 1099 -13.55 5.69 40.43
C VAL A 1099 -14.75 5.31 39.55
N VAL A 1100 -14.70 4.11 38.96
CA VAL A 1100 -15.85 3.48 38.31
C VAL A 1100 -16.20 2.20 39.05
N VAL A 1101 -17.49 1.95 39.27
CA VAL A 1101 -18.00 0.67 39.78
C VAL A 1101 -18.63 -0.10 38.61
N GLY A 1102 -18.25 -1.36 38.41
CA GLY A 1102 -18.67 -2.18 37.27
C GLY A 1102 -19.11 -3.60 37.65
N ASP A 1103 -19.87 -4.22 36.76
CA ASP A 1103 -20.44 -5.55 36.98
C ASP A 1103 -19.46 -6.69 36.57
N TRP A 1104 -19.98 -7.85 36.18
CA TRP A 1104 -19.20 -9.00 35.69
C TRP A 1104 -18.55 -8.78 34.30
N ASN A 1105 -17.35 -9.35 34.12
CA ASN A 1105 -16.59 -9.40 32.86
C ASN A 1105 -16.34 -8.01 32.21
N TYR A 1106 -16.07 -7.01 33.04
CA TYR A 1106 -15.85 -5.63 32.62
C TYR A 1106 -14.65 -5.54 31.66
N GLY A 1107 -14.84 -4.84 30.54
CA GLY A 1107 -13.84 -4.73 29.48
C GLY A 1107 -13.75 -5.93 28.54
N GLU A 1108 -14.80 -6.75 28.43
CA GLU A 1108 -14.89 -7.82 27.43
C GLU A 1108 -14.66 -7.30 25.99
N GLY A 1109 -14.04 -8.12 25.13
CA GLY A 1109 -14.09 -7.96 23.66
C GLY A 1109 -12.76 -7.63 22.99
N SER A 1110 -12.54 -6.34 22.68
CA SER A 1110 -11.46 -5.88 21.80
C SER A 1110 -10.24 -5.42 22.60
N SER A 1111 -9.04 -5.76 22.14
CA SER A 1111 -7.76 -5.50 22.83
C SER A 1111 -7.37 -4.03 23.07
N ARG A 1112 -8.19 -3.07 22.61
CA ARG A 1112 -7.89 -1.64 22.56
C ARG A 1112 -7.45 -1.08 23.93
N GLU A 1113 -6.24 -0.58 23.98
CA GLU A 1113 -5.65 0.03 25.19
C GLU A 1113 -6.24 1.40 25.53
N HIS A 1114 -6.90 2.06 24.57
CA HIS A 1114 -7.56 3.34 24.82
C HIS A 1114 -8.66 3.25 25.89
N ALA A 1115 -9.31 2.09 26.03
CA ALA A 1115 -10.25 1.83 27.13
C ALA A 1115 -9.62 1.94 28.54
N ALA A 1116 -8.28 1.93 28.65
CA ALA A 1116 -7.54 2.25 29.88
C ALA A 1116 -6.87 3.65 29.83
N LEU A 1117 -6.32 4.05 28.68
CA LEU A 1117 -5.70 5.38 28.51
C LEU A 1117 -6.70 6.53 28.70
N GLU A 1118 -7.94 6.40 28.22
CA GLU A 1118 -8.96 7.45 28.28
C GLU A 1118 -9.42 7.70 29.74
N PRO A 1119 -9.81 6.69 30.55
CA PRO A 1119 -10.01 6.85 32.00
C PRO A 1119 -8.80 7.46 32.71
N ARG A 1120 -7.59 6.97 32.41
CA ARG A 1120 -6.35 7.47 33.03
C ARG A 1120 -6.11 8.95 32.70
N HIS A 1121 -6.32 9.33 31.44
CA HIS A 1121 -6.18 10.69 30.95
C HIS A 1121 -7.25 11.61 31.52
N LEU A 1122 -8.49 11.16 31.70
CA LEU A 1122 -9.58 11.95 32.28
C LEU A 1122 -9.61 11.94 33.83
N GLY A 1123 -8.53 11.53 34.49
CA GLY A 1123 -8.34 11.68 35.94
C GLY A 1123 -8.83 10.51 36.81
N GLY A 1124 -9.23 9.40 36.20
CA GLY A 1124 -9.62 8.19 36.91
C GLY A 1124 -8.44 7.53 37.62
N LEU A 1125 -8.69 7.02 38.82
CA LEU A 1125 -7.71 6.30 39.64
C LEU A 1125 -7.90 4.78 39.57
N ALA A 1126 -9.14 4.33 39.76
CA ALA A 1126 -9.47 2.92 39.92
C ALA A 1126 -10.76 2.53 39.17
N ILE A 1127 -10.84 1.26 38.78
CA ILE A 1127 -12.06 0.63 38.31
C ILE A 1127 -12.28 -0.60 39.20
N ILE A 1128 -13.48 -0.71 39.78
CA ILE A 1128 -13.81 -1.66 40.85
C ILE A 1128 -14.96 -2.54 40.34
N THR A 1129 -14.75 -3.85 40.20
CA THR A 1129 -15.68 -4.71 39.43
C THR A 1129 -16.01 -6.02 40.13
N ARG A 1130 -17.07 -6.72 39.68
CA ARG A 1130 -17.26 -8.14 40.06
C ARG A 1130 -16.24 -9.05 39.37
N SER A 1131 -15.88 -8.76 38.11
CA SER A 1131 -14.70 -9.34 37.44
C SER A 1131 -14.30 -8.57 36.17
N PHE A 1132 -13.04 -8.72 35.73
CA PHE A 1132 -12.50 -8.16 34.49
C PHE A 1132 -12.26 -9.20 33.39
N ALA A 1133 -12.20 -8.74 32.13
CA ALA A 1133 -11.60 -9.49 31.03
C ALA A 1133 -10.07 -9.26 30.96
N ARG A 1134 -9.30 -10.34 30.72
CA ARG A 1134 -7.81 -10.39 30.82
C ARG A 1134 -7.08 -9.18 30.23
N ILE A 1135 -7.32 -8.86 28.96
CA ILE A 1135 -6.54 -7.82 28.24
C ILE A 1135 -6.82 -6.43 28.82
N HIS A 1136 -8.07 -6.16 29.22
CA HIS A 1136 -8.42 -4.88 29.81
C HIS A 1136 -7.83 -4.69 31.21
N GLU A 1137 -7.78 -5.75 32.03
CA GLU A 1137 -7.08 -5.74 33.33
C GLU A 1137 -5.60 -5.39 33.16
N THR A 1138 -4.89 -6.05 32.24
CA THR A 1138 -3.48 -5.72 31.93
C THR A 1138 -3.34 -4.28 31.45
N ASN A 1139 -4.19 -3.82 30.52
CA ASN A 1139 -4.16 -2.45 30.00
C ASN A 1139 -4.33 -1.40 31.12
N LEU A 1140 -5.22 -1.63 32.10
CA LEU A 1140 -5.39 -0.72 33.25
C LEU A 1140 -4.13 -0.64 34.11
N LYS A 1141 -3.50 -1.78 34.43
CA LYS A 1141 -2.20 -1.81 35.15
C LYS A 1141 -1.10 -1.08 34.37
N LYS A 1142 -1.00 -1.31 33.06
CA LYS A 1142 0.00 -0.69 32.18
C LYS A 1142 -0.07 0.84 32.21
N GLN A 1143 -1.28 1.41 32.27
CA GLN A 1143 -1.48 2.85 32.36
C GLN A 1143 -1.49 3.40 33.80
N GLY A 1144 -1.11 2.59 34.79
CA GLY A 1144 -0.99 3.02 36.19
C GLY A 1144 -2.34 3.31 36.86
N MET A 1145 -3.41 2.64 36.44
CA MET A 1145 -4.68 2.58 37.15
C MET A 1145 -4.75 1.34 38.05
N LEU A 1146 -5.68 1.35 39.01
CA LEU A 1146 -5.98 0.21 39.87
C LEU A 1146 -7.22 -0.55 39.36
N PRO A 1147 -7.07 -1.65 38.58
CA PRO A 1147 -8.13 -2.62 38.40
C PRO A 1147 -8.28 -3.46 39.68
N LEU A 1148 -9.43 -3.34 40.34
CA LEU A 1148 -9.75 -4.00 41.59
C LEU A 1148 -11.03 -4.83 41.45
N THR A 1149 -11.12 -5.96 42.14
CA THR A 1149 -12.34 -6.78 42.19
C THR A 1149 -12.89 -6.87 43.59
N PHE A 1150 -14.21 -6.90 43.75
CA PHE A 1150 -14.83 -7.14 45.06
C PHE A 1150 -14.41 -8.51 45.61
N ALA A 1151 -14.00 -8.57 46.88
CA ALA A 1151 -13.73 -9.84 47.54
C ALA A 1151 -15.02 -10.66 47.71
N GLU A 1152 -16.12 -10.00 48.10
CA GLU A 1152 -17.48 -10.53 48.05
C GLU A 1152 -18.24 -9.85 46.90
N PRO A 1153 -18.53 -10.53 45.78
CA PRO A 1153 -19.18 -9.91 44.61
C PRO A 1153 -20.54 -9.25 44.86
N ALA A 1154 -21.20 -9.54 46.00
CA ALA A 1154 -22.43 -8.89 46.45
C ALA A 1154 -22.21 -7.45 46.99
N ASP A 1155 -20.97 -7.03 47.27
CA ASP A 1155 -20.68 -5.66 47.74
C ASP A 1155 -20.98 -4.60 46.68
N TYR A 1156 -20.95 -4.97 45.39
CA TYR A 1156 -21.49 -4.14 44.29
C TYR A 1156 -22.91 -3.65 44.57
N ASP A 1157 -23.76 -4.50 45.15
CA ASP A 1157 -25.18 -4.20 45.34
C ASP A 1157 -25.41 -3.27 46.56
N LYS A 1158 -24.43 -3.16 47.47
CA LYS A 1158 -24.46 -2.25 48.62
C LYS A 1158 -24.22 -0.80 48.20
N ILE A 1159 -23.15 -0.57 47.42
CA ILE A 1159 -22.70 0.76 46.97
C ILE A 1159 -23.73 1.41 46.02
N LYS A 1160 -24.01 2.70 46.19
CA LYS A 1160 -24.92 3.50 45.36
C LYS A 1160 -24.19 4.56 44.52
N PRO A 1161 -24.76 5.03 43.39
CA PRO A 1161 -24.10 5.99 42.50
C PRO A 1161 -23.79 7.35 43.15
N GLU A 1162 -24.59 7.78 44.14
CA GLU A 1162 -24.39 9.00 44.93
C GLU A 1162 -23.42 8.85 46.12
N ASP A 1163 -22.88 7.66 46.39
CA ASP A 1163 -21.92 7.45 47.47
C ASP A 1163 -20.54 8.03 47.11
N LYS A 1164 -19.78 8.40 48.14
CA LYS A 1164 -18.35 8.70 48.02
C LYS A 1164 -17.51 7.55 48.56
N VAL A 1165 -16.24 7.50 48.16
CA VAL A 1165 -15.31 6.47 48.63
C VAL A 1165 -13.93 7.02 48.97
N ASP A 1166 -13.31 6.48 50.02
CA ASP A 1166 -11.86 6.48 50.17
C ASP A 1166 -11.29 5.17 49.60
N LEU A 1167 -10.17 5.24 48.88
CA LEU A 1167 -9.40 4.08 48.46
C LEU A 1167 -8.02 4.13 49.13
N LEU A 1168 -7.72 3.13 49.97
CA LEU A 1168 -6.49 3.07 50.75
C LEU A 1168 -5.32 2.55 49.90
N CYS A 1169 -4.86 3.38 48.96
CA CYS A 1169 -3.75 3.09 48.04
C CYS A 1169 -2.44 2.69 48.74
N THR A 1170 -2.25 3.08 50.01
CA THR A 1170 -1.08 2.69 50.81
C THR A 1170 -1.10 1.22 51.26
N GLU A 1171 -2.25 0.53 51.19
CA GLU A 1171 -2.37 -0.91 51.48
C GLU A 1171 -1.96 -1.82 50.30
N LEU A 1172 -1.57 -1.27 49.15
CA LEU A 1172 -1.26 -2.01 47.92
C LEU A 1172 -0.02 -2.93 48.09
N ALA A 1173 -0.24 -4.21 48.37
CA ALA A 1173 0.79 -5.23 48.57
C ALA A 1173 0.43 -6.57 47.89
N VAL A 1174 1.43 -7.30 47.39
CA VAL A 1174 1.21 -8.52 46.58
C VAL A 1174 0.51 -9.61 47.40
N GLY A 1175 -0.70 -9.99 46.97
CA GLY A 1175 -1.53 -11.02 47.61
C GLY A 1175 -2.51 -10.50 48.66
N GLU A 1176 -2.38 -9.25 49.11
CA GLU A 1176 -3.22 -8.68 50.17
C GLU A 1176 -4.42 -7.88 49.61
N PRO A 1177 -5.60 -7.91 50.27
CA PRO A 1177 -6.78 -7.16 49.83
C PRO A 1177 -6.82 -5.72 50.37
N MET A 1178 -6.92 -4.77 49.45
CA MET A 1178 -7.06 -3.34 49.74
C MET A 1178 -8.44 -3.02 50.34
N THR A 1179 -8.53 -1.92 51.08
CA THR A 1179 -9.78 -1.39 51.63
C THR A 1179 -10.35 -0.27 50.75
N LEU A 1180 -11.62 -0.43 50.40
CA LEU A 1180 -12.48 0.64 49.91
C LEU A 1180 -13.41 1.04 51.05
N ARG A 1181 -13.28 2.26 51.57
CA ARG A 1181 -14.22 2.79 52.54
C ARG A 1181 -15.33 3.50 51.78
N VAL A 1182 -16.57 3.10 52.03
CA VAL A 1182 -17.77 3.66 51.41
C VAL A 1182 -18.40 4.63 52.39
N HIS A 1183 -18.68 5.84 51.93
CA HIS A 1183 -19.42 6.87 52.64
C HIS A 1183 -20.78 7.04 51.96
N PRO A 1184 -21.84 6.36 52.45
CA PRO A 1184 -23.16 6.50 51.88
C PRO A 1184 -23.67 7.93 52.03
N LYS A 1185 -24.40 8.42 51.02
CA LYS A 1185 -25.05 9.73 51.11
C LYS A 1185 -25.99 9.82 52.33
N ASP A 1186 -26.71 8.74 52.63
CA ASP A 1186 -27.69 8.64 53.71
C ASP A 1186 -27.46 7.36 54.55
N GLY A 1187 -26.33 7.25 55.26
CA GLY A 1187 -26.03 6.07 56.10
C GLY A 1187 -24.73 6.17 56.90
N GLU A 1188 -24.41 5.10 57.64
CA GLU A 1188 -23.10 4.96 58.29
C GLU A 1188 -22.03 4.51 57.29
N THR A 1189 -20.79 4.94 57.52
CA THR A 1189 -19.62 4.56 56.71
C THR A 1189 -19.27 3.09 56.93
N PHE A 1190 -18.97 2.35 55.86
CA PHE A 1190 -18.58 0.93 55.93
C PHE A 1190 -17.40 0.59 55.02
N ASP A 1191 -16.60 -0.40 55.43
CA ASP A 1191 -15.43 -0.84 54.69
C ASP A 1191 -15.75 -2.09 53.85
N VAL A 1192 -15.29 -2.09 52.60
CA VAL A 1192 -15.36 -3.17 51.61
C VAL A 1192 -13.95 -3.64 51.30
N LYS A 1193 -13.73 -4.96 51.17
CA LYS A 1193 -12.43 -5.52 50.76
C LYS A 1193 -12.38 -5.76 49.27
N LEU A 1194 -11.28 -5.31 48.67
CA LEU A 1194 -11.02 -5.39 47.23
C LEU A 1194 -9.75 -6.22 46.97
N ASN A 1195 -9.93 -7.28 46.19
CA ASN A 1195 -8.85 -8.11 45.67
C ASN A 1195 -8.20 -7.46 44.44
N HIS A 1196 -6.98 -7.89 44.14
CA HIS A 1196 -6.28 -7.52 42.91
C HIS A 1196 -5.29 -8.59 42.46
N THR A 1197 -4.82 -8.53 41.22
CA THR A 1197 -3.83 -9.49 40.67
C THR A 1197 -2.45 -8.86 40.44
N PHE A 1198 -2.12 -7.76 41.13
CA PHE A 1198 -0.80 -7.11 41.02
C PHE A 1198 0.34 -8.00 41.53
N ASN A 1199 1.47 -8.01 40.79
CA ASN A 1199 2.76 -8.52 41.26
C ASN A 1199 3.74 -7.35 41.52
N GLU A 1200 4.94 -7.64 42.02
CA GLU A 1200 5.96 -6.63 42.36
C GLU A 1200 6.28 -5.66 41.19
N PRO A 1201 6.64 -6.10 39.96
CA PRO A 1201 6.79 -5.22 38.80
C PRO A 1201 5.57 -4.34 38.51
N GLN A 1202 4.36 -4.89 38.60
CA GLN A 1202 3.12 -4.18 38.26
C GLN A 1202 2.77 -3.11 39.31
N ILE A 1203 3.12 -3.31 40.59
CA ILE A 1203 3.01 -2.28 41.63
C ILE A 1203 3.91 -1.07 41.31
N GLU A 1204 5.12 -1.32 40.78
CA GLU A 1204 5.99 -0.23 40.33
C GLU A 1204 5.42 0.52 39.12
N TRP A 1205 4.64 -0.12 38.25
CA TRP A 1205 3.93 0.58 37.16
C TRP A 1205 2.91 1.59 37.71
N PHE A 1206 2.16 1.22 38.75
CA PHE A 1206 1.25 2.12 39.46
C PHE A 1206 2.00 3.28 40.13
N LYS A 1207 3.02 2.97 40.96
CA LYS A 1207 3.82 3.98 41.67
C LYS A 1207 4.43 5.01 40.73
N ASN A 1208 5.01 4.56 39.61
CA ASN A 1208 5.62 5.44 38.62
C ASN A 1208 4.61 6.15 37.71
N GLY A 1209 3.32 5.84 37.81
CA GLY A 1209 2.23 6.47 37.05
C GLY A 1209 1.90 5.77 35.72
N SER A 1210 2.80 4.92 35.21
CA SER A 1210 2.58 3.94 34.15
C SER A 1210 3.76 2.95 34.05
N ALA A 1211 3.57 1.86 33.31
CA ALA A 1211 4.65 0.96 32.91
C ALA A 1211 5.68 1.68 32.01
N LEU A 1212 5.22 2.56 31.12
CA LEU A 1212 6.07 3.35 30.22
C LEU A 1212 7.00 4.30 30.99
N ASN A 1213 6.50 4.94 32.05
CA ASN A 1213 7.30 5.75 32.97
C ASN A 1213 8.35 4.89 33.70
N THR A 1214 8.01 3.64 34.01
CA THR A 1214 8.92 2.67 34.64
C THR A 1214 10.02 2.21 33.67
N MET A 1215 9.73 2.13 32.37
CA MET A 1215 10.73 1.88 31.33
C MET A 1215 11.67 3.07 31.14
N ALA A 1216 11.11 4.28 31.00
CA ALA A 1216 11.89 5.50 30.83
C ALA A 1216 12.91 5.70 31.98
N LYS A 1217 12.49 5.52 33.24
CA LYS A 1217 13.35 5.59 34.44
C LYS A 1217 14.47 4.54 34.51
N LYS A 1218 14.47 3.51 33.66
CA LYS A 1218 15.57 2.51 33.57
C LYS A 1218 16.55 2.79 32.44
N ASN A 1219 16.17 3.66 31.50
CA ASN A 1219 16.98 4.05 30.34
C ASN A 1219 17.62 5.45 30.52
N SER A 1220 17.27 6.16 31.60
CA SER A 1220 17.80 7.46 32.03
C SER A 1220 18.85 7.32 33.13
#